data_AF-A0A3Q0J4U7-F1
#
_entry.id   AF-A0A3Q0J4U7-F1
#
_cell.length_a   1.000
_cell.length_b   1.000
_cell.length_c   1.000
_cell.angle_alpha   90.00
_cell.angle_beta   90.00
_cell.angle_gamma   90.00
#
_symmetry.space_group_name_H-M   'P 1'
#
loop_
_entity.id
_entity.type
_entity.pdbx_description
1 polymer ?
#
loop_
_entity_poly.entity_id
_entity_poly.type
_entity_poly.pdbx_seq_one_letter_code
_entity_poly.pdbx_strand_id
1 'polypeptide(L)'
;MSLRHNIHKVERIPGSKHRLRKSKYSSVTVPGKTYALNRKNNEMCDNSLKKKKKKKHNSKLDKVPDEPFLVHWTGGIIKHIYLNEEEDVFSLNLKKGVASAFQVLLEGGERSETDASGTCKVSYKAIDSNNVFKRKRNCVAPTDTFPFRQHFDKIWRPLVHSKRECLYTLSKDKTQLSTIASEEQHEMKTAIKQETGSVIVSRQHLTSVDFSTSENTVDASTVDEAVNQLSLDLRIKLKQTNLITQRDTTLCKEESCPSFVKTVKEHKSLLKDESLGTIRSAGAFLKVLAVARTAPKEDLVKVLKNTKNKKIINQLYDVMGAAQTDASHEAVLSVLTLNSEESFDFWERYLWSLSFGAYPTLKTLRSIESLTEKKIDNPKLKETLVLTLAAMANRYDKNEGGDKHKVLHSVLSKLERELKDCPSNEEDPSCELMYLRAFKNLNHESTLPTLLKYALEGSKKTSVAAMKAIRALPADKWTGIVQKSATKIYFQLGRRYDSSARTLALDILLESRELDDERLKHLLISLTSNDSVYEVKQYLLQRLNQLSDSYPTIKESVDYLLKTLGFNHYGVLAQRGLSTALSRSFMTHPNTNGSLLSIQEISGGILKRGTVDVVVENSNETHSLFSLGLFAGGLSSYISSDDKTESTEDNEVEESATAGMELTVLGVQIRPFVFFTSQGQLMGHVWSGTASEKTPAFQVLTLLQDHTQFIPLESGFITELSLHGGLYK
;
A
#
# COMPACT_ATOMS: atom_id res chain seq x y z
N MET A 1 35.86 25.96 -17.01
CA MET A 1 34.60 26.09 -16.22
C MET A 1 34.59 25.03 -15.11
N SER A 2 34.03 25.27 -13.90
CA SER A 2 33.91 24.22 -12.86
C SER A 2 32.46 24.00 -12.44
N LEU A 3 31.91 22.83 -12.77
CA LEU A 3 30.58 22.41 -12.33
C LEU A 3 30.72 21.72 -10.96
N ARG A 4 30.29 22.41 -9.89
CA ARG A 4 30.26 21.84 -8.53
C ARG A 4 28.85 21.35 -8.21
N HIS A 5 28.71 20.05 -8.06
CA HIS A 5 27.46 19.41 -7.70
C HIS A 5 27.61 18.71 -6.34
N ASN A 6 26.85 19.18 -5.36
CA ASN A 6 26.90 18.71 -3.98
C ASN A 6 25.55 18.11 -3.59
N ILE A 7 25.51 16.80 -3.38
CA ILE A 7 24.34 16.10 -2.83
C ILE A 7 24.60 15.78 -1.36
N HIS A 8 23.73 16.23 -0.48
CA HIS A 8 23.73 15.84 0.92
C HIS A 8 22.49 15.00 1.23
N LYS A 9 22.71 13.75 1.65
CA LYS A 9 21.68 12.87 2.18
C LYS A 9 21.97 12.63 3.66
N VAL A 10 21.03 12.97 4.53
CA VAL A 10 21.09 12.67 5.96
C VAL A 10 19.93 11.73 6.26
N GLU A 11 20.26 10.50 6.64
CA GLU A 11 19.30 9.52 7.13
C GLU A 11 19.50 9.40 8.64
N ARG A 12 18.43 9.50 9.41
CA ARG A 12 18.44 9.35 10.87
C ARG A 12 17.24 8.49 11.26
N ILE A 13 17.48 7.49 12.10
CA ILE A 13 16.40 6.78 12.80
C ILE A 13 16.29 7.43 14.18
N PRO A 14 15.21 8.19 14.47
CA PRO A 14 15.00 8.79 15.79
C PRO A 14 14.98 7.71 16.90
N GLY A 15 15.61 7.96 18.05
CA GLY A 15 15.77 6.98 19.14
C GLY A 15 16.98 6.04 19.01
N SER A 16 17.64 6.01 17.84
CA SER A 16 18.91 5.30 17.66
C SER A 16 20.09 6.28 17.63
N LYS A 17 21.29 5.81 18.03
CA LYS A 17 22.55 6.53 17.79
C LYS A 17 22.99 6.51 16.32
N HIS A 18 22.22 5.86 15.43
CA HIS A 18 22.59 5.66 14.05
C HIS A 18 22.18 6.85 13.18
N ARG A 19 23.21 7.58 12.72
CA ARG A 19 23.09 8.70 11.79
C ARG A 19 23.93 8.37 10.56
N LEU A 20 23.28 8.17 9.41
CA LEU A 20 23.97 7.93 8.15
C LEU A 20 24.01 9.24 7.36
N ARG A 21 25.17 9.87 7.29
CA ARG A 21 25.41 11.05 6.46
C ARG A 21 26.13 10.60 5.19
N LYS A 22 25.43 10.59 4.06
CA LYS A 22 26.03 10.38 2.74
C LYS A 22 26.16 11.75 2.07
N SER A 23 27.38 12.17 1.78
CA SER A 23 27.64 13.42 1.06
C SER A 23 28.37 13.06 -0.23
N LYS A 24 27.80 13.42 -1.38
CA LYS A 24 28.42 13.28 -2.68
C LYS A 24 28.83 14.68 -3.14
N TYR A 25 30.13 14.90 -3.26
CA TYR A 25 30.68 16.13 -3.80
C TYR A 25 31.31 15.78 -5.14
N SER A 26 30.86 16.37 -6.23
CA SER A 26 31.51 16.28 -7.52
C SER A 26 31.87 17.68 -8.02
N SER A 27 33.05 17.76 -8.62
CA SER A 27 33.63 18.97 -9.19
C SER A 27 34.15 18.56 -10.56
N VAL A 28 33.44 18.91 -11.62
CA VAL A 28 33.87 18.62 -13.00
C VAL A 28 34.51 19.88 -13.56
N THR A 29 35.78 19.76 -13.96
CA THR A 29 36.52 20.81 -14.67
C THR A 29 36.33 20.60 -16.17
N VAL A 30 35.66 21.53 -16.82
CA VAL A 30 35.59 21.66 -18.29
C VAL A 30 36.91 22.29 -18.76
N PRO A 31 37.65 21.68 -19.71
CA PRO A 31 39.03 22.04 -20.01
C PRO A 31 39.17 23.49 -20.50
N GLY A 32 40.04 24.24 -19.82
CA GLY A 32 40.57 25.52 -20.26
C GLY A 32 42.05 25.55 -19.87
N LYS A 33 42.92 25.91 -20.82
CA LYS A 33 44.37 26.00 -20.59
C LYS A 33 44.69 27.22 -19.73
N THR A 34 45.49 27.03 -18.68
CA THR A 34 46.13 28.13 -17.94
C THR A 34 47.58 27.75 -17.59
N TYR A 35 48.49 28.70 -17.73
CA TYR A 35 49.92 28.56 -17.50
C TYR A 35 50.29 28.72 -16.02
N ALA A 36 51.36 28.06 -15.60
CA ALA A 36 51.83 27.99 -14.22
C ALA A 36 52.53 29.29 -13.76
N LEU A 37 52.20 29.76 -12.55
CA LEU A 37 52.93 30.82 -11.85
C LEU A 37 53.31 30.35 -10.42
N ASN A 38 54.53 29.79 -10.35
CA ASN A 38 55.42 29.69 -9.17
C ASN A 38 55.21 28.55 -8.14
N ARG A 39 56.32 27.89 -7.80
CA ARG A 39 56.47 26.68 -6.95
C ARG A 39 56.53 26.98 -5.45
N LYS A 40 56.87 28.22 -5.05
CA LYS A 40 57.16 28.57 -3.64
C LYS A 40 55.93 28.79 -2.73
N ASN A 41 54.73 28.99 -3.27
CA ASN A 41 53.52 29.16 -2.44
C ASN A 41 52.81 27.84 -2.06
N ASN A 42 53.19 26.71 -2.67
CA ASN A 42 52.54 25.41 -2.40
C ASN A 42 53.08 24.71 -1.14
N GLU A 43 54.36 24.91 -0.80
CA GLU A 43 54.99 24.19 0.32
C GLU A 43 54.49 24.67 1.70
N MET A 44 54.03 25.92 1.83
CA MET A 44 53.47 26.44 3.09
C MET A 44 52.01 26.03 3.36
N CYS A 45 51.26 25.58 2.34
CA CYS A 45 49.87 25.14 2.50
C CYS A 45 49.71 23.63 2.76
N ASP A 46 50.74 22.82 2.49
CA ASP A 46 50.66 21.36 2.58
C ASP A 46 50.81 20.80 4.01
N ASN A 47 51.39 21.57 4.95
CA ASN A 47 51.63 21.08 6.32
C ASN A 47 50.45 21.28 7.31
N SER A 48 49.42 22.06 6.96
CA SER A 48 48.31 22.40 7.86
C SER A 48 46.98 21.68 7.55
N LEU A 49 46.93 20.84 6.51
CA LEU A 49 45.72 20.10 6.12
C LEU A 49 45.98 18.60 5.99
N LYS A 50 46.08 17.89 7.12
CA LYS A 50 45.87 16.42 7.14
C LYS A 50 44.40 16.10 6.81
N LYS A 51 44.03 16.21 5.54
CA LYS A 51 42.77 15.75 4.98
C LYS A 51 42.73 14.22 5.09
N LYS A 52 41.71 13.69 5.76
CA LYS A 52 41.24 12.30 5.52
C LYS A 52 41.22 12.09 4.01
N LYS A 53 41.96 11.11 3.49
CA LYS A 53 41.99 10.76 2.06
C LYS A 53 40.55 10.68 1.54
N LYS A 54 40.12 11.68 0.76
CA LYS A 54 38.90 11.57 -0.05
C LYS A 54 39.15 10.41 -0.99
N LYS A 55 38.43 9.29 -0.83
CA LYS A 55 38.37 8.27 -1.89
C LYS A 55 37.95 9.00 -3.18
N LYS A 56 38.76 8.92 -4.24
CA LYS A 56 38.31 9.32 -5.58
C LYS A 56 37.09 8.47 -5.89
N HIS A 57 35.91 9.08 -5.85
CA HIS A 57 34.70 8.43 -6.31
C HIS A 57 34.62 8.68 -7.80
N ASN A 58 34.80 7.64 -8.62
CA ASN A 58 34.52 7.72 -10.05
C ASN A 58 33.03 8.02 -10.23
N SER A 59 32.68 9.18 -10.77
CA SER A 59 31.30 9.52 -11.12
C SER A 59 31.06 9.22 -12.60
N LYS A 60 29.83 8.81 -12.97
CA LYS A 60 29.46 8.73 -14.39
C LYS A 60 29.64 10.08 -15.12
N LEU A 61 29.50 11.20 -14.38
CA LEU A 61 29.80 12.56 -14.87
C LEU A 61 31.22 12.73 -15.40
N ASP A 62 32.21 12.02 -14.83
CA ASP A 62 33.61 12.14 -15.26
C ASP A 62 33.86 11.45 -16.60
N LYS A 63 32.89 10.63 -17.06
CA LYS A 63 32.91 9.89 -18.33
C LYS A 63 31.98 10.50 -19.39
N VAL A 64 31.29 11.60 -19.08
CA VAL A 64 30.38 12.25 -20.02
C VAL A 64 31.22 12.92 -21.12
N PRO A 65 30.99 12.61 -22.40
CA PRO A 65 31.70 13.26 -23.49
C PRO A 65 31.31 14.75 -23.56
N ASP A 66 32.31 15.59 -23.86
CA ASP A 66 32.15 17.04 -23.98
C ASP A 66 31.68 17.42 -25.40
N GLU A 67 30.59 16.79 -25.85
CA GLU A 67 30.02 17.04 -27.17
C GLU A 67 28.97 18.15 -27.13
N PRO A 68 28.94 19.03 -28.15
CA PRO A 68 27.97 20.10 -28.23
C PRO A 68 26.54 19.58 -28.41
N PHE A 69 25.56 20.40 -28.03
CA PHE A 69 24.15 20.19 -28.35
C PHE A 69 23.52 21.49 -28.83
N LEU A 70 22.52 21.39 -29.70
CA LEU A 70 21.84 22.56 -30.26
C LEU A 70 20.45 22.71 -29.66
N VAL A 71 20.03 23.97 -29.45
CA VAL A 71 18.73 24.30 -28.87
C VAL A 71 18.00 25.26 -29.79
N HIS A 72 16.80 24.89 -30.24
CA HIS A 72 15.94 25.79 -30.99
C HIS A 72 15.14 26.66 -30.01
N TRP A 73 15.58 27.90 -29.83
CA TRP A 73 15.04 28.86 -28.86
C TRP A 73 14.27 29.99 -29.56
N THR A 74 12.97 30.13 -29.25
CA THR A 74 12.10 31.16 -29.84
C THR A 74 11.27 31.85 -28.76
N GLY A 75 11.38 33.18 -28.66
CA GLY A 75 10.58 33.98 -27.73
C GLY A 75 10.68 33.56 -26.25
N GLY A 76 11.86 33.15 -25.79
CA GLY A 76 12.06 32.67 -24.42
C GLY A 76 11.68 31.20 -24.19
N ILE A 77 11.12 30.50 -25.18
CA ILE A 77 10.66 29.11 -25.09
C ILE A 77 11.52 28.21 -25.98
N ILE A 78 11.92 27.07 -25.44
CA ILE A 78 12.67 26.07 -26.20
C ILE A 78 11.68 25.13 -26.87
N LYS A 79 11.73 25.04 -28.21
CA LYS A 79 10.84 24.18 -28.99
C LYS A 79 11.39 22.76 -29.07
N HIS A 80 12.66 22.63 -29.45
CA HIS A 80 13.33 21.36 -29.67
C HIS A 80 14.80 21.42 -29.23
N ILE A 81 15.36 20.26 -28.88
CA ILE A 81 16.78 20.08 -28.61
C ILE A 81 17.34 19.02 -29.55
N TYR A 82 18.49 19.28 -30.15
CA TYR A 82 19.17 18.35 -31.06
C TYR A 82 20.37 17.76 -30.33
N LEU A 83 20.37 16.44 -30.18
CA LEU A 83 21.33 15.68 -29.38
C LEU A 83 21.95 14.55 -30.22
N ASN A 84 23.17 14.12 -29.87
CA ASN A 84 23.79 12.95 -30.47
C ASN A 84 23.09 11.65 -30.01
N GLU A 85 22.66 10.80 -30.94
CA GLU A 85 21.99 9.53 -30.61
C GLU A 85 22.93 8.50 -29.97
N GLU A 86 24.24 8.62 -30.17
CA GLU A 86 25.23 7.64 -29.68
C GLU A 86 25.57 7.80 -28.20
N GLU A 87 25.13 8.89 -27.57
CA GLU A 87 25.40 9.16 -26.15
C GLU A 87 24.51 8.36 -25.19
N ASP A 88 25.06 8.11 -23.99
CA ASP A 88 24.30 7.52 -22.89
C ASP A 88 23.12 8.42 -22.47
N VAL A 89 22.00 7.80 -22.09
CA VAL A 89 20.77 8.48 -21.63
C VAL A 89 21.06 9.44 -20.48
N PHE A 90 22.04 9.12 -19.64
CA PHE A 90 22.53 9.99 -18.58
C PHE A 90 23.08 11.34 -19.11
N SER A 91 23.90 11.31 -20.17
CA SER A 91 24.44 12.54 -20.81
C SER A 91 23.33 13.36 -21.43
N LEU A 92 22.45 12.70 -22.20
CA LEU A 92 21.32 13.33 -22.87
C LEU A 92 20.41 14.08 -21.90
N ASN A 93 20.09 13.46 -20.76
CA ASN A 93 19.24 14.10 -19.76
C ASN A 93 19.93 15.29 -19.08
N LEU A 94 21.24 15.22 -18.82
CA LEU A 94 21.99 16.35 -18.26
C LEU A 94 21.94 17.56 -19.21
N LYS A 95 22.16 17.33 -20.51
CA LYS A 95 22.07 18.38 -21.55
C LYS A 95 20.66 18.98 -21.62
N LYS A 96 19.62 18.15 -21.53
CA LYS A 96 18.21 18.61 -21.43
C LYS A 96 17.95 19.46 -20.18
N GLY A 97 18.54 19.11 -19.04
CA GLY A 97 18.44 19.88 -17.80
C GLY A 97 19.11 21.26 -17.91
N VAL A 98 20.30 21.32 -18.53
CA VAL A 98 20.99 22.59 -18.82
C VAL A 98 20.20 23.44 -19.80
N ALA A 99 19.72 22.86 -20.90
CA ALA A 99 18.87 23.56 -21.87
C ALA A 99 17.62 24.14 -21.20
N SER A 100 16.93 23.35 -20.38
CA SER A 100 15.71 23.76 -19.67
C SER A 100 15.89 24.99 -18.78
N ALA A 101 17.11 25.20 -18.24
CA ALA A 101 17.39 26.37 -17.40
C ALA A 101 17.24 27.69 -18.17
N PHE A 102 17.51 27.71 -19.48
CA PHE A 102 17.42 28.90 -20.33
C PHE A 102 15.99 29.27 -20.74
N GLN A 103 14.99 28.46 -20.37
CA GLN A 103 13.59 28.77 -20.64
C GLN A 103 13.05 29.79 -19.64
N VAL A 104 13.10 31.06 -20.03
CA VAL A 104 12.65 32.21 -19.23
C VAL A 104 11.83 33.18 -20.07
N LEU A 105 10.76 33.70 -19.48
CA LEU A 105 9.94 34.77 -20.03
C LEU A 105 10.00 35.98 -19.10
N LEU A 106 10.20 37.16 -19.68
CA LEU A 106 10.26 38.41 -18.93
C LEU A 106 8.87 38.91 -18.52
N GLU A 107 7.84 38.52 -19.26
CA GLU A 107 6.45 38.86 -18.97
C GLU A 107 5.89 37.99 -17.84
N GLY A 108 5.34 38.65 -16.82
CA GLY A 108 4.67 37.99 -15.70
C GLY A 108 3.42 37.24 -16.12
N GLY A 109 3.05 36.21 -15.35
CA GLY A 109 1.83 35.44 -15.58
C GLY A 109 1.95 33.96 -15.20
N GLU A 110 0.81 33.28 -15.13
CA GLU A 110 0.74 31.83 -15.00
C GLU A 110 0.50 31.17 -16.36
N ARG A 111 1.28 30.14 -16.67
CA ARG A 111 1.17 29.38 -17.92
C ARG A 111 1.61 27.93 -17.73
N SER A 112 1.28 27.08 -18.69
CA SER A 112 1.80 25.71 -18.74
C SER A 112 3.07 25.67 -19.58
N GLU A 113 4.14 25.08 -19.06
CA GLU A 113 5.41 24.91 -19.77
C GLU A 113 5.88 23.46 -19.71
N THR A 114 6.56 23.01 -20.76
CA THR A 114 7.22 21.70 -20.79
C THR A 114 8.73 21.89 -20.71
N ASP A 115 9.37 21.19 -19.78
CA ASP A 115 10.82 21.21 -19.57
C ASP A 115 11.36 19.82 -19.15
N ALA A 116 12.60 19.74 -18.67
CA ALA A 116 13.22 18.51 -18.18
C ALA A 116 12.42 17.79 -17.08
N SER A 117 11.64 18.53 -16.27
CA SER A 117 10.80 18.01 -15.18
C SER A 117 9.38 17.59 -15.63
N GLY A 118 9.08 17.74 -16.93
CA GLY A 118 7.79 17.40 -17.52
C GLY A 118 6.95 18.64 -17.83
N THR A 119 5.63 18.48 -17.87
CA THR A 119 4.70 19.58 -18.11
C THR A 119 4.24 20.15 -16.77
N CYS A 120 4.60 21.40 -16.49
CA CYS A 120 4.36 22.07 -15.22
C CYS A 120 3.49 23.32 -15.38
N LYS A 121 2.74 23.67 -14.33
CA LYS A 121 2.17 25.01 -14.18
C LYS A 121 3.23 25.94 -13.60
N VAL A 122 3.57 26.98 -14.35
CA VAL A 122 4.66 27.91 -14.04
C VAL A 122 4.10 29.31 -13.79
N SER A 123 4.57 29.97 -12.74
CA SER A 123 4.26 31.37 -12.44
C SER A 123 5.53 32.21 -12.46
N TYR A 124 5.54 33.28 -13.27
CA TYR A 124 6.62 34.28 -13.30
C TYR A 124 6.23 35.54 -12.52
N LYS A 125 7.17 36.04 -11.72
CA LYS A 125 7.06 37.31 -11.00
C LYS A 125 8.35 38.10 -11.17
N ALA A 126 8.27 39.33 -11.65
CA ALA A 126 9.38 40.27 -11.55
C ALA A 126 9.47 40.74 -10.09
N ILE A 127 10.61 40.48 -9.43
CA ILE A 127 10.86 40.97 -8.07
C ILE A 127 11.32 42.43 -8.16
N ASP A 128 12.31 42.68 -9.01
CA ASP A 128 12.90 44.00 -9.28
C ASP A 128 13.06 44.22 -10.79
N SER A 129 13.62 45.35 -11.20
CA SER A 129 13.90 45.65 -12.61
C SER A 129 14.78 44.60 -13.31
N ASN A 130 15.63 43.90 -12.55
CA ASN A 130 16.65 42.99 -13.07
C ASN A 130 16.47 41.54 -12.59
N ASN A 131 15.49 41.27 -11.72
CA ASN A 131 15.31 39.97 -11.07
C ASN A 131 13.96 39.36 -11.45
N VAL A 132 13.97 38.18 -12.05
CA VAL A 132 12.77 37.42 -12.41
C VAL A 132 12.73 36.12 -11.61
N PHE A 133 11.60 35.88 -10.96
CA PHE A 133 11.36 34.68 -10.16
C PHE A 133 10.38 33.76 -10.86
N LYS A 134 10.79 32.52 -11.08
CA LYS A 134 10.01 31.44 -11.68
C LYS A 134 9.69 30.40 -10.62
N ARG A 135 8.42 30.06 -10.46
CA ARG A 135 7.97 28.99 -9.57
C ARG A 135 7.17 27.96 -10.34
N LYS A 136 7.49 26.67 -10.17
CA LYS A 136 6.82 25.56 -10.84
C LYS A 136 5.97 24.75 -9.86
N ARG A 137 4.77 24.35 -10.29
CA ARG A 137 3.80 23.55 -9.52
C ARG A 137 3.15 22.49 -10.41
N ASN A 138 2.68 21.41 -9.80
CA ASN A 138 1.91 20.34 -10.46
C ASN A 138 2.56 19.83 -11.76
N CYS A 139 3.85 19.52 -11.69
CA CYS A 139 4.58 18.94 -12.82
C CYS A 139 4.14 17.50 -13.06
N VAL A 140 3.70 17.20 -14.28
CA VAL A 140 3.28 15.87 -14.72
C VAL A 140 4.30 15.35 -15.73
N ALA A 141 4.88 14.19 -15.44
CA ALA A 141 5.75 13.47 -16.35
C ALA A 141 4.99 12.32 -17.03
N PRO A 142 5.36 11.92 -18.26
CA PRO A 142 4.69 10.80 -18.94
C PRO A 142 4.79 9.48 -18.16
N THR A 143 3.64 8.87 -17.89
CA THR A 143 3.52 7.66 -17.06
C THR A 143 4.21 6.45 -17.67
N ASP A 144 4.24 6.35 -19.00
CA ASP A 144 4.92 5.27 -19.72
C ASP A 144 6.43 5.27 -19.50
N THR A 145 7.01 6.47 -19.36
CA THR A 145 8.46 6.65 -19.11
C THR A 145 8.78 6.51 -17.63
N PHE A 146 7.88 6.96 -16.76
CA PHE A 146 8.06 7.02 -15.30
C PHE A 146 6.95 6.26 -14.60
N PRO A 147 7.08 4.92 -14.46
CA PRO A 147 6.04 4.13 -13.82
C PRO A 147 5.87 4.54 -12.36
N PHE A 148 4.63 4.68 -11.94
CA PHE A 148 4.25 5.11 -10.61
C PHE A 148 3.51 3.99 -9.89
N ARG A 149 3.95 3.66 -8.67
CA ARG A 149 3.25 2.74 -7.76
C ARG A 149 2.90 3.49 -6.49
N GLN A 150 1.62 3.60 -6.19
CA GLN A 150 1.12 4.14 -4.93
C GLN A 150 0.01 3.29 -4.32
N HIS A 151 0.16 2.94 -3.03
CA HIS A 151 -0.78 2.07 -2.32
C HIS A 151 -2.18 2.68 -2.35
N PHE A 152 -3.26 1.90 -2.50
CA PHE A 152 -4.61 2.48 -2.63
C PHE A 152 -5.11 3.16 -1.34
N ASP A 153 -4.84 2.64 -0.14
CA ASP A 153 -5.22 3.33 1.11
C ASP A 153 -4.28 4.48 1.46
N LYS A 154 -4.84 5.64 1.83
CA LYS A 154 -4.06 6.86 2.08
C LYS A 154 -3.10 6.74 3.26
N ILE A 155 -3.45 5.93 4.27
CA ILE A 155 -2.61 5.71 5.44
C ILE A 155 -1.27 5.03 5.11
N TRP A 156 -1.23 4.22 4.05
CA TRP A 156 -0.02 3.53 3.58
C TRP A 156 0.73 4.30 2.49
N ARG A 157 0.14 5.38 1.96
CA ARG A 157 0.77 6.25 0.96
C ARG A 157 1.75 7.22 1.64
N PRO A 158 2.95 7.44 1.07
CA PRO A 158 3.76 8.57 1.47
C PRO A 158 3.18 9.88 0.94
N LEU A 159 3.39 10.95 1.70
CA LEU A 159 3.09 12.33 1.32
C LEU A 159 4.34 12.92 0.65
N VAL A 160 4.24 13.24 -0.64
CA VAL A 160 5.33 13.84 -1.41
C VAL A 160 5.01 15.29 -1.70
N HIS A 161 5.77 16.21 -1.09
CA HIS A 161 5.69 17.63 -1.35
C HIS A 161 6.86 18.08 -2.21
N SER A 162 6.58 18.82 -3.29
CA SER A 162 7.57 19.28 -4.26
C SER A 162 7.54 20.79 -4.38
N LYS A 163 8.71 21.41 -4.23
CA LYS A 163 8.94 22.86 -4.34
C LYS A 163 10.03 23.10 -5.37
N ARG A 164 9.76 23.94 -6.37
CA ARG A 164 10.68 24.26 -7.47
C ARG A 164 10.69 25.77 -7.70
N GLU A 165 11.83 26.38 -7.47
CA GLU A 165 12.02 27.84 -7.53
C GLU A 165 13.30 28.16 -8.30
N CYS A 166 13.21 29.11 -9.22
CA CYS A 166 14.36 29.57 -10.00
C CYS A 166 14.39 31.10 -10.02
N LEU A 167 15.56 31.65 -9.71
CA LEU A 167 15.84 33.07 -9.73
C LEU A 167 16.76 33.38 -10.92
N TYR A 168 16.28 34.26 -11.79
CA TYR A 168 17.02 34.79 -12.91
C TYR A 168 17.45 36.22 -12.59
N THR A 169 18.72 36.50 -12.81
CA THR A 169 19.27 37.86 -12.70
C THR A 169 19.72 38.30 -14.09
N LEU A 170 19.33 39.50 -14.47
CA LEU A 170 19.66 40.15 -15.73
C LEU A 170 20.78 41.16 -15.50
N SER A 171 21.56 41.41 -16.56
CA SER A 171 22.49 42.53 -16.62
C SER A 171 21.76 43.87 -16.42
N LYS A 172 22.51 44.92 -16.06
CA LYS A 172 21.97 46.29 -15.83
C LYS A 172 21.19 46.83 -17.03
N ASP A 173 21.59 46.43 -18.24
CA ASP A 173 20.97 46.85 -19.50
C ASP A 173 19.80 45.95 -19.93
N LYS A 174 19.47 44.91 -19.14
CA LYS A 174 18.41 43.90 -19.39
C LYS A 174 18.53 43.11 -20.70
N THR A 175 19.63 43.25 -21.42
CA THR A 175 19.90 42.56 -22.69
C THR A 175 20.42 41.13 -22.48
N GLN A 176 20.98 40.83 -21.31
CA GLN A 176 21.73 39.61 -21.05
C GLN A 176 21.36 38.98 -19.72
N LEU A 177 21.48 37.67 -19.66
CA LEU A 177 21.23 36.87 -18.48
C LEU A 177 22.56 36.65 -17.72
N SER A 178 22.69 37.24 -16.53
CA SER A 178 23.95 37.17 -15.75
C SER A 178 24.05 35.88 -14.93
N THR A 179 22.98 35.52 -14.23
CA THR A 179 22.97 34.41 -13.29
C THR A 179 21.63 33.70 -13.28
N ILE A 180 21.66 32.36 -13.26
CA ILE A 180 20.51 31.48 -13.02
C ILE A 180 20.79 30.70 -11.75
N ALA A 181 19.92 30.83 -10.77
CA ALA A 181 19.95 30.06 -9.54
C ALA A 181 18.63 29.30 -9.38
N SER A 182 18.65 27.98 -9.63
CA SER A 182 17.50 27.12 -9.36
C SER A 182 17.71 26.31 -8.07
N GLU A 183 16.66 26.24 -7.25
CA GLU A 183 16.54 25.37 -6.09
C GLU A 183 15.24 24.55 -6.18
N GLU A 184 15.42 23.24 -6.16
CA GLU A 184 14.36 22.25 -6.19
C GLU A 184 14.44 21.37 -4.94
N GLN A 185 13.32 21.23 -4.24
CA GLN A 185 13.20 20.46 -3.00
C GLN A 185 12.03 19.48 -3.11
N HIS A 186 12.30 18.20 -2.87
CA HIS A 186 11.29 17.15 -2.75
C HIS A 186 11.35 16.53 -1.38
N GLU A 187 10.24 16.55 -0.67
CA GLU A 187 10.10 15.98 0.66
C GLU A 187 9.10 14.82 0.61
N MET A 188 9.55 13.62 0.98
CA MET A 188 8.72 12.43 1.12
C MET A 188 8.57 12.10 2.61
N LYS A 189 7.34 12.11 3.13
CA LYS A 189 7.02 11.72 4.51
C LYS A 189 6.11 10.51 4.53
N THR A 190 6.22 9.65 5.53
CA THR A 190 5.22 8.58 5.72
C THR A 190 3.97 9.16 6.38
N ALA A 191 2.77 8.72 5.96
CA ALA A 191 1.52 9.22 6.53
C ALA A 191 1.38 8.85 8.01
N ILE A 192 1.73 7.61 8.39
CA ILE A 192 1.66 7.11 9.78
C ILE A 192 2.61 7.86 10.70
N LYS A 193 3.82 8.18 10.23
CA LYS A 193 4.83 8.89 11.02
C LYS A 193 5.52 9.95 10.18
N GLN A 194 4.93 11.13 10.13
CA GLN A 194 5.43 12.24 9.30
C GLN A 194 6.87 12.68 9.62
N GLU A 195 7.40 12.38 10.81
CA GLU A 195 8.81 12.61 11.16
C GLU A 195 9.79 11.72 10.38
N THR A 196 9.31 10.59 9.86
CA THR A 196 10.08 9.67 9.04
C THR A 196 9.90 10.02 7.58
N GLY A 197 11.01 10.37 6.94
CA GLY A 197 10.98 10.82 5.57
C GLY A 197 12.37 11.07 5.00
N SER A 198 12.38 11.55 3.77
CA SER A 198 13.57 11.99 3.05
C SER A 198 13.33 13.34 2.39
N VAL A 199 14.37 14.15 2.34
CA VAL A 199 14.38 15.39 1.57
C VAL A 199 15.49 15.31 0.54
N ILE A 200 15.14 15.61 -0.71
CA ILE A 200 16.08 15.78 -1.82
C ILE A 200 16.13 17.26 -2.12
N VAL A 201 17.34 17.80 -2.19
CA VAL A 201 17.58 19.19 -2.61
C VAL A 201 18.50 19.16 -3.81
N SER A 202 18.04 19.69 -4.93
CA SER A 202 18.83 19.94 -6.14
C SER A 202 19.03 21.43 -6.29
N ARG A 203 20.27 21.85 -6.56
CA ARG A 203 20.61 23.25 -6.80
C ARG A 203 21.42 23.35 -8.07
N GLN A 204 21.04 24.29 -8.92
CA GLN A 204 21.77 24.65 -10.13
C GLN A 204 22.16 26.11 -10.05
N HIS A 205 23.41 26.40 -10.43
CA HIS A 205 23.92 27.75 -10.46
C HIS A 205 24.73 27.94 -11.73
N LEU A 206 24.22 28.77 -12.63
CA LEU A 206 24.87 29.13 -13.90
C LEU A 206 25.22 30.61 -13.85
N THR A 207 26.48 30.93 -14.08
CA THR A 207 27.01 32.30 -14.09
C THR A 207 27.66 32.55 -15.43
N SER A 208 27.33 33.68 -16.07
CA SER A 208 28.15 34.16 -17.19
C SER A 208 29.52 34.60 -16.66
N VAL A 209 30.60 34.21 -17.33
CA VAL A 209 31.98 34.53 -16.92
C VAL A 209 32.61 35.54 -17.88
N ASP A 210 32.64 35.23 -19.18
CA ASP A 210 33.19 36.09 -20.23
C ASP A 210 32.31 36.02 -21.49
N PHE A 211 32.22 37.12 -22.24
CA PHE A 211 31.47 37.21 -23.50
C PHE A 211 32.44 37.35 -24.68
N SER A 212 32.63 36.28 -25.45
CA SER A 212 33.35 36.33 -26.74
C SER A 212 32.35 36.20 -27.89
N THR A 213 32.15 37.27 -28.67
CA THR A 213 31.25 37.34 -29.83
C THR A 213 31.91 36.86 -31.13
N SER A 214 32.63 35.74 -31.10
CA SER A 214 33.33 35.23 -32.29
C SER A 214 33.00 33.76 -32.54
N GLU A 215 31.83 33.50 -33.10
CA GLU A 215 31.50 32.22 -33.74
C GLU A 215 30.90 32.46 -35.12
N ASN A 216 31.18 31.53 -36.04
CA ASN A 216 30.72 31.58 -37.42
C ASN A 216 29.19 31.41 -37.46
N THR A 217 28.47 32.40 -37.99
CA THR A 217 27.03 32.29 -38.23
C THR A 217 26.77 31.42 -39.45
N VAL A 218 25.83 30.48 -39.34
CA VAL A 218 25.40 29.62 -40.45
C VAL A 218 24.16 30.23 -41.10
N ASP A 219 24.25 30.60 -42.38
CA ASP A 219 23.12 31.12 -43.15
C ASP A 219 22.35 29.97 -43.82
N ALA A 220 21.14 29.70 -43.33
CA ALA A 220 20.23 28.70 -43.88
C ALA A 220 18.77 29.19 -43.85
N SER A 221 17.93 28.66 -44.74
CA SER A 221 16.54 29.12 -44.89
C SER A 221 15.60 28.49 -43.86
N THR A 222 15.94 27.30 -43.35
CA THR A 222 15.20 26.59 -42.30
C THR A 222 16.13 26.11 -41.18
N VAL A 223 15.58 25.93 -39.98
CA VAL A 223 16.34 25.44 -38.82
C VAL A 223 16.92 24.05 -39.07
N ASP A 224 16.19 23.18 -39.78
CA ASP A 224 16.64 21.82 -40.05
C ASP A 224 17.80 21.78 -41.07
N GLU A 225 17.82 22.69 -42.06
CA GLU A 225 18.97 22.88 -42.94
C GLU A 225 20.22 23.34 -42.18
N ALA A 226 20.06 24.30 -41.26
CA ALA A 226 21.15 24.78 -40.41
C ALA A 226 21.72 23.65 -39.54
N VAL A 227 20.84 22.84 -38.93
CA VAL A 227 21.24 21.69 -38.10
C VAL A 227 21.94 20.63 -38.95
N ASN A 228 21.50 20.39 -40.18
CA ASN A 228 22.17 19.43 -41.07
C ASN A 228 23.56 19.90 -41.48
N GLN A 229 23.75 21.18 -41.80
CA GLN A 229 25.08 21.74 -42.08
C GLN A 229 26.01 21.63 -40.86
N LEU A 230 25.51 22.03 -39.68
CA LEU A 230 26.26 21.90 -38.43
C LEU A 230 26.56 20.44 -38.07
N SER A 231 25.68 19.50 -38.39
CA SER A 231 25.91 18.07 -38.15
C SER A 231 27.07 17.53 -39.00
N LEU A 232 27.22 18.01 -40.23
CA LEU A 232 28.31 17.66 -41.14
C LEU A 232 29.64 18.27 -40.68
N ASP A 233 29.61 19.55 -40.29
CA ASP A 233 30.79 20.28 -39.82
C ASP A 233 31.33 19.68 -38.51
N LEU A 234 30.43 19.34 -37.58
CA LEU A 234 30.77 18.75 -36.29
C LEU A 234 31.02 17.23 -36.36
N ARG A 235 30.70 16.59 -37.50
CA ARG A 235 30.73 15.12 -37.70
C ARG A 235 29.96 14.34 -36.64
N ILE A 236 28.85 14.91 -36.16
CA ILE A 236 27.99 14.32 -35.13
C ILE A 236 26.59 14.12 -35.71
N LYS A 237 26.02 12.93 -35.52
CA LYS A 237 24.65 12.64 -35.93
C LYS A 237 23.64 13.20 -34.92
N LEU A 238 23.11 14.38 -35.21
CA LEU A 238 22.15 15.07 -34.36
C LEU A 238 20.71 14.61 -34.66
N LYS A 239 19.96 14.25 -33.61
CA LYS A 239 18.54 13.92 -33.69
C LYS A 239 17.72 14.94 -32.91
N GLN A 240 16.63 15.37 -33.52
CA GLN A 240 15.61 16.19 -32.85
C GLN A 240 14.93 15.38 -31.74
N THR A 241 14.91 15.96 -30.53
CA THR A 241 14.24 15.39 -29.36
C THR A 241 13.55 16.49 -28.54
N ASN A 242 12.70 16.07 -27.60
CA ASN A 242 12.02 16.97 -26.66
C ASN A 242 12.84 17.15 -25.38
N LEU A 243 12.53 18.20 -24.61
CA LEU A 243 13.17 18.50 -23.33
C LEU A 243 12.87 17.49 -22.22
N ILE A 244 11.79 16.70 -22.36
CA ILE A 244 11.40 15.69 -21.36
C ILE A 244 12.53 14.66 -21.20
N THR A 245 12.92 14.42 -19.95
CA THR A 245 13.94 13.44 -19.59
C THR A 245 13.45 12.01 -19.81
N GLN A 246 14.39 11.10 -20.08
CA GLN A 246 14.11 9.69 -20.36
C GLN A 246 14.70 8.82 -19.27
N ARG A 247 13.95 7.79 -18.84
CA ARG A 247 14.44 6.85 -17.84
C ARG A 247 15.52 5.96 -18.44
N ASP A 248 16.68 5.92 -17.77
CA ASP A 248 17.69 4.91 -18.04
C ASP A 248 17.20 3.55 -17.50
N THR A 249 16.78 2.67 -18.40
CA THR A 249 16.40 1.28 -18.08
C THR A 249 17.62 0.36 -17.98
N THR A 250 18.82 0.84 -18.33
CA THR A 250 20.05 0.05 -18.45
C THR A 250 20.95 0.09 -17.20
N LEU A 251 20.44 0.60 -16.07
CA LEU A 251 21.14 0.64 -14.78
C LEU A 251 21.69 -0.72 -14.30
N CYS A 252 21.25 -1.85 -14.86
CA CYS A 252 21.72 -3.20 -14.52
C CYS A 252 22.31 -4.00 -15.70
N LYS A 253 23.19 -3.40 -16.50
CA LYS A 253 24.04 -4.14 -17.47
C LYS A 253 25.48 -4.36 -17.01
N GLU A 254 25.90 -3.81 -15.87
CA GLU A 254 27.23 -4.05 -15.32
C GLU A 254 27.26 -5.37 -14.51
N GLU A 255 28.40 -6.08 -14.52
CA GLU A 255 28.69 -7.35 -13.80
C GLU A 255 28.41 -7.32 -12.28
N SER A 256 28.02 -6.16 -11.74
CA SER A 256 27.73 -5.90 -10.33
C SER A 256 26.26 -6.11 -9.92
N CYS A 257 25.32 -6.32 -10.84
CA CYS A 257 23.93 -6.57 -10.43
C CYS A 257 23.78 -7.99 -9.87
N PRO A 258 23.32 -8.14 -8.61
CA PRO A 258 23.25 -9.46 -7.99
C PRO A 258 22.13 -10.26 -8.67
N SER A 259 22.47 -11.42 -9.22
CA SER A 259 21.45 -12.33 -9.76
C SER A 259 20.49 -12.77 -8.65
N PHE A 260 19.26 -13.10 -9.02
CA PHE A 260 18.25 -13.55 -8.05
C PHE A 260 18.75 -14.76 -7.24
N VAL A 261 19.36 -15.73 -7.93
CA VAL A 261 19.97 -16.93 -7.33
C VAL A 261 21.04 -16.56 -6.30
N LYS A 262 21.91 -15.59 -6.62
CA LYS A 262 22.98 -15.14 -5.71
C LYS A 262 22.40 -14.44 -4.48
N THR A 263 21.43 -13.55 -4.68
CA THR A 263 20.80 -12.79 -3.59
C THR A 263 20.07 -13.71 -2.60
N VAL A 264 19.35 -14.72 -3.10
CA VAL A 264 18.70 -15.75 -2.27
C VAL A 264 19.75 -16.55 -1.50
N LYS A 265 20.85 -16.95 -2.15
CA LYS A 265 21.93 -17.69 -1.48
C LYS A 265 22.57 -16.90 -0.34
N GLU A 266 22.79 -15.59 -0.54
CA GLU A 266 23.36 -14.70 0.47
C GLU A 266 22.44 -14.51 1.68
N HIS A 267 21.13 -14.39 1.46
CA HIS A 267 20.16 -14.10 2.53
C HIS A 267 19.44 -15.35 3.07
N LYS A 268 19.78 -16.54 2.58
CA LYS A 268 19.13 -17.82 2.90
C LYS A 268 19.01 -18.09 4.39
N SER A 269 20.05 -17.79 5.18
CA SER A 269 20.03 -18.02 6.63
C SER A 269 18.98 -17.17 7.34
N LEU A 270 18.72 -15.95 6.84
CA LEU A 270 17.78 -14.99 7.40
C LEU A 270 16.32 -15.24 7.00
N LEU A 271 16.09 -16.11 6.01
CA LEU A 271 14.77 -16.49 5.51
C LEU A 271 14.27 -17.83 6.08
N LYS A 272 15.00 -18.45 7.01
CA LYS A 272 14.55 -19.66 7.70
C LYS A 272 13.48 -19.33 8.74
N ASP A 273 12.66 -20.33 9.08
CA ASP A 273 11.61 -20.25 10.10
C ASP A 273 12.13 -19.70 11.45
N GLU A 274 13.32 -20.13 11.88
CA GLU A 274 13.98 -19.65 13.11
C GLU A 274 14.26 -18.14 13.14
N SER A 275 14.41 -17.51 11.97
CA SER A 275 14.70 -16.08 11.82
C SER A 275 13.47 -15.25 11.51
N LEU A 276 12.31 -15.88 11.23
CA LEU A 276 11.04 -15.17 11.15
C LEU A 276 10.76 -14.47 12.49
N GLY A 277 10.07 -13.34 12.46
CA GLY A 277 9.93 -12.53 13.68
C GLY A 277 11.06 -11.50 13.88
N THR A 278 12.06 -11.44 13.00
CA THR A 278 13.21 -10.53 13.15
C THR A 278 13.27 -9.43 12.09
N ILE A 279 13.76 -8.24 12.49
CA ILE A 279 14.02 -7.11 11.60
C ILE A 279 14.97 -7.49 10.45
N ARG A 280 15.94 -8.39 10.72
CA ARG A 280 16.89 -8.86 9.71
C ARG A 280 16.22 -9.70 8.63
N SER A 281 15.25 -10.54 9.00
CA SER A 281 14.46 -11.33 8.05
C SER A 281 13.59 -10.42 7.18
N ALA A 282 12.93 -9.42 7.76
CA ALA A 282 12.17 -8.42 7.00
C ALA A 282 13.06 -7.66 6.00
N GLY A 283 14.26 -7.25 6.43
CA GLY A 283 15.24 -6.60 5.57
C GLY A 283 15.76 -7.52 4.45
N ALA A 284 15.94 -8.81 4.72
CA ALA A 284 16.29 -9.82 3.72
C ALA A 284 15.17 -10.02 2.70
N PHE A 285 13.93 -10.15 3.17
CA PHE A 285 12.72 -10.25 2.34
C PHE A 285 12.64 -9.08 1.34
N LEU A 286 12.75 -7.83 1.81
CA LEU A 286 12.66 -6.66 0.94
C LEU A 286 13.78 -6.62 -0.11
N LYS A 287 15.00 -7.03 0.24
CA LYS A 287 16.12 -7.10 -0.72
C LYS A 287 15.89 -8.17 -1.79
N VAL A 288 15.44 -9.35 -1.39
CA VAL A 288 15.16 -10.45 -2.32
C VAL A 288 13.97 -10.09 -3.22
N LEU A 289 12.94 -9.46 -2.67
CA LEU A 289 11.77 -8.97 -3.39
C LEU A 289 12.13 -7.96 -4.49
N ALA A 290 13.01 -7.00 -4.19
CA ALA A 290 13.44 -6.00 -5.18
C ALA A 290 14.10 -6.66 -6.41
N VAL A 291 14.92 -7.70 -6.19
CA VAL A 291 15.56 -8.46 -7.29
C VAL A 291 14.58 -9.39 -7.99
N ALA A 292 13.63 -10.00 -7.25
CA ALA A 292 12.60 -10.87 -7.81
C ALA A 292 11.72 -10.13 -8.84
N ARG A 293 11.42 -8.85 -8.61
CA ARG A 293 10.61 -8.01 -9.52
C ARG A 293 11.24 -7.81 -10.89
N THR A 294 12.56 -7.84 -10.99
CA THR A 294 13.31 -7.64 -12.24
C THR A 294 13.84 -8.94 -12.84
N ALA A 295 13.71 -10.07 -12.12
CA ALA A 295 14.29 -11.33 -12.54
C ALA A 295 13.47 -11.99 -13.66
N PRO A 296 14.13 -12.66 -14.62
CA PRO A 296 13.45 -13.43 -15.64
C PRO A 296 12.84 -14.72 -15.04
N LYS A 297 11.80 -15.25 -15.70
CA LYS A 297 11.04 -16.42 -15.27
C LYS A 297 11.94 -17.64 -15.00
N GLU A 298 12.92 -17.87 -15.84
CA GLU A 298 13.82 -19.03 -15.78
C GLU A 298 14.60 -19.06 -14.46
N ASP A 299 15.06 -17.89 -14.01
CA ASP A 299 15.82 -17.78 -12.76
C ASP A 299 14.93 -17.95 -11.52
N LEU A 300 13.69 -17.48 -11.58
CA LEU A 300 12.70 -17.70 -10.53
C LEU A 300 12.39 -19.21 -10.39
N VAL A 301 12.14 -19.90 -11.51
CA VAL A 301 11.87 -21.35 -11.53
C VAL A 301 13.07 -22.15 -11.02
N LYS A 302 14.30 -21.79 -11.41
CA LYS A 302 15.53 -22.44 -10.91
C LYS A 302 15.64 -22.36 -9.38
N VAL A 303 15.28 -21.23 -8.77
CA VAL A 303 15.33 -21.05 -7.32
C VAL A 303 14.25 -21.86 -6.61
N LEU A 304 13.03 -21.91 -7.16
CA LEU A 304 11.92 -22.68 -6.59
C LEU A 304 12.15 -24.19 -6.65
N LYS A 305 12.72 -24.72 -7.75
CA LYS A 305 13.01 -26.16 -7.90
C LYS A 305 14.28 -26.62 -7.16
N ASN A 306 15.07 -25.70 -6.60
CA ASN A 306 16.34 -26.06 -5.98
C ASN A 306 16.14 -26.76 -4.63
N THR A 307 16.58 -28.01 -4.53
CA THR A 307 16.47 -28.84 -3.31
C THR A 307 17.14 -28.22 -2.08
N LYS A 308 18.15 -27.36 -2.27
CA LYS A 308 18.79 -26.65 -1.16
C LYS A 308 17.83 -25.66 -0.49
N ASN A 309 16.80 -25.20 -1.17
CA ASN A 309 15.88 -24.17 -0.69
C ASN A 309 14.64 -24.72 0.01
N LYS A 310 14.53 -26.05 0.20
CA LYS A 310 13.39 -26.68 0.90
C LYS A 310 13.06 -26.04 2.26
N LYS A 311 14.06 -25.61 3.03
CA LYS A 311 13.88 -24.97 4.34
C LYS A 311 13.41 -23.51 4.30
N ILE A 312 13.35 -22.89 3.12
CA ILE A 312 12.94 -21.49 2.94
C ILE A 312 11.84 -21.37 1.88
N ILE A 313 11.26 -22.50 1.46
CA ILE A 313 10.41 -22.56 0.27
C ILE A 313 9.11 -21.77 0.48
N ASN A 314 8.55 -21.80 1.70
CA ASN A 314 7.37 -21.03 2.08
C ASN A 314 7.62 -19.51 1.93
N GLN A 315 8.75 -19.04 2.44
CA GLN A 315 9.17 -17.63 2.34
C GLN A 315 9.46 -17.23 0.89
N LEU A 316 9.90 -18.16 0.05
CA LEU A 316 10.07 -17.90 -1.38
C LEU A 316 8.71 -17.72 -2.07
N TYR A 317 7.69 -18.50 -1.72
CA TYR A 317 6.33 -18.29 -2.22
C TYR A 317 5.72 -16.97 -1.72
N ASP A 318 6.01 -16.56 -0.48
CA ASP A 318 5.68 -15.22 0.01
C ASP A 318 6.33 -14.13 -0.85
N VAL A 319 7.61 -14.27 -1.21
CA VAL A 319 8.29 -13.33 -2.12
C VAL A 319 7.64 -13.31 -3.51
N MET A 320 7.28 -14.47 -4.07
CA MET A 320 6.65 -14.54 -5.39
C MET A 320 5.27 -13.87 -5.39
N GLY A 321 4.46 -14.06 -4.34
CA GLY A 321 3.18 -13.38 -4.20
C GLY A 321 3.33 -11.87 -4.05
N ALA A 322 4.29 -11.43 -3.22
CA ALA A 322 4.56 -10.01 -2.98
C ALA A 322 5.20 -9.28 -4.18
N ALA A 323 5.85 -10.01 -5.10
CA ALA A 323 6.51 -9.44 -6.28
C ALA A 323 5.52 -8.75 -7.22
N GLN A 324 4.33 -9.33 -7.40
CA GLN A 324 3.24 -8.81 -8.25
C GLN A 324 3.71 -8.56 -9.69
N THR A 325 4.46 -9.50 -10.27
CA THR A 325 4.89 -9.46 -11.67
C THR A 325 4.39 -10.68 -12.44
N ASP A 326 4.14 -10.52 -13.73
CA ASP A 326 3.66 -11.61 -14.58
C ASP A 326 4.68 -12.78 -14.61
N ALA A 327 5.98 -12.47 -14.63
CA ALA A 327 7.05 -13.47 -14.58
C ALA A 327 7.02 -14.29 -13.28
N SER A 328 6.75 -13.66 -12.13
CA SER A 328 6.65 -14.36 -10.83
C SER A 328 5.46 -15.30 -10.78
N HIS A 329 4.30 -14.86 -11.28
CA HIS A 329 3.10 -15.68 -11.34
C HIS A 329 3.28 -16.88 -12.26
N GLU A 330 3.77 -16.66 -13.48
CA GLU A 330 4.02 -17.75 -14.43
C GLU A 330 5.08 -18.76 -13.93
N ALA A 331 6.09 -18.29 -13.19
CA ALA A 331 7.06 -19.18 -12.57
C ALA A 331 6.39 -20.12 -11.55
N VAL A 332 5.50 -19.60 -10.70
CA VAL A 332 4.76 -20.41 -9.72
C VAL A 332 3.83 -21.42 -10.42
N LEU A 333 3.08 -21.00 -11.44
CA LEU A 333 2.20 -21.89 -12.22
C LEU A 333 2.96 -23.03 -12.90
N SER A 334 4.23 -22.81 -13.27
CA SER A 334 5.06 -23.85 -13.90
C SER A 334 5.67 -24.86 -12.92
N VAL A 335 5.61 -24.57 -11.63
CA VAL A 335 6.20 -25.39 -10.56
C VAL A 335 5.12 -26.12 -9.78
N LEU A 336 4.02 -25.44 -9.42
CA LEU A 336 2.96 -25.99 -8.59
C LEU A 336 1.88 -26.67 -9.44
N THR A 337 1.41 -27.82 -8.96
CA THR A 337 0.28 -28.56 -9.53
C THR A 337 -0.94 -28.42 -8.61
N LEU A 338 -2.14 -28.24 -9.17
CA LEU A 338 -3.35 -27.92 -8.39
C LEU A 338 -3.84 -29.10 -7.52
N ASN A 339 -3.78 -30.32 -8.04
CA ASN A 339 -4.36 -31.51 -7.41
C ASN A 339 -3.30 -32.40 -6.75
N SER A 340 -2.16 -31.82 -6.33
CA SER A 340 -1.13 -32.51 -5.56
C SER A 340 -1.20 -32.08 -4.10
N GLU A 341 -1.29 -33.05 -3.19
CA GLU A 341 -1.32 -32.78 -1.74
C GLU A 341 -0.05 -32.07 -1.27
N GLU A 342 1.13 -32.44 -1.79
CA GLU A 342 2.41 -31.80 -1.45
C GLU A 342 2.46 -30.32 -1.84
N SER A 343 1.66 -29.92 -2.84
CA SER A 343 1.61 -28.54 -3.35
C SER A 343 0.58 -27.68 -2.63
N PHE A 344 -0.30 -28.26 -1.82
CA PHE A 344 -1.42 -27.54 -1.18
C PHE A 344 -0.92 -26.38 -0.30
N ASP A 345 0.00 -26.66 0.62
CA ASP A 345 0.54 -25.64 1.53
C ASP A 345 1.24 -24.52 0.75
N PHE A 346 1.98 -24.88 -0.30
CA PHE A 346 2.68 -23.90 -1.14
C PHE A 346 1.71 -23.01 -1.94
N TRP A 347 0.62 -23.58 -2.43
CA TRP A 347 -0.46 -22.81 -3.03
C TRP A 347 -1.09 -21.85 -2.03
N GLU A 348 -1.42 -22.33 -0.83
CA GLU A 348 -2.07 -21.51 0.19
C GLU A 348 -1.17 -20.31 0.57
N ARG A 349 0.14 -20.55 0.75
CA ARG A 349 1.16 -19.52 0.99
C ARG A 349 1.22 -18.48 -0.12
N TYR A 350 1.37 -18.94 -1.36
CA TYR A 350 1.46 -18.07 -2.52
C TYR A 350 0.20 -17.20 -2.66
N LEU A 351 -0.97 -17.81 -2.53
CA LEU A 351 -2.26 -17.15 -2.68
C LEU A 351 -2.48 -16.12 -1.57
N TRP A 352 -2.17 -16.43 -0.30
CA TRP A 352 -2.23 -15.43 0.78
C TRP A 352 -1.39 -14.22 0.44
N SER A 353 -0.11 -14.42 0.09
CA SER A 353 0.76 -13.29 -0.25
C SER A 353 0.28 -12.51 -1.47
N LEU A 354 -0.29 -13.18 -2.48
CA LEU A 354 -0.85 -12.52 -3.66
C LEU A 354 -2.07 -11.66 -3.29
N SER A 355 -2.94 -12.17 -2.41
CA SER A 355 -4.16 -11.49 -1.96
C SER A 355 -3.87 -10.23 -1.14
N PHE A 356 -2.72 -10.16 -0.48
CA PHE A 356 -2.28 -8.98 0.27
C PHE A 356 -1.63 -7.91 -0.61
N GLY A 357 -1.27 -8.24 -1.86
CA GLY A 357 -0.55 -7.35 -2.76
C GLY A 357 -1.36 -6.12 -3.18
N ALA A 358 -0.74 -4.95 -3.18
CA ALA A 358 -1.41 -3.69 -3.49
C ALA A 358 -1.76 -3.49 -4.99
N TYR A 359 -1.02 -4.12 -5.91
CA TYR A 359 -1.14 -3.94 -7.37
C TYR A 359 -1.31 -5.29 -8.10
N PRO A 360 -2.48 -5.92 -8.03
CA PRO A 360 -2.77 -7.07 -8.88
C PRO A 360 -2.68 -6.66 -10.37
N THR A 361 -2.01 -7.46 -11.19
CA THR A 361 -1.99 -7.25 -12.65
C THR A 361 -3.22 -7.88 -13.30
N LEU A 362 -3.70 -7.32 -14.40
CA LEU A 362 -4.87 -7.88 -15.10
C LEU A 362 -4.64 -9.33 -15.55
N LYS A 363 -3.44 -9.63 -16.04
CA LYS A 363 -3.06 -10.98 -16.49
C LYS A 363 -3.11 -12.00 -15.34
N THR A 364 -2.59 -11.63 -14.16
CA THR A 364 -2.63 -12.50 -12.99
C THR A 364 -4.05 -12.70 -12.47
N LEU A 365 -4.87 -11.66 -12.43
CA LEU A 365 -6.28 -11.76 -12.03
C LEU A 365 -7.07 -12.69 -12.95
N ARG A 366 -6.96 -12.54 -14.28
CA ARG A 366 -7.61 -13.43 -15.26
C ARG A 366 -7.11 -14.86 -15.17
N SER A 367 -5.82 -15.04 -14.89
CA SER A 367 -5.25 -16.36 -14.65
C SER A 367 -5.86 -17.04 -13.41
N ILE A 368 -5.93 -16.35 -12.27
CA ILE A 368 -6.60 -16.87 -11.07
C ILE A 368 -8.09 -17.16 -11.34
N GLU A 369 -8.79 -16.28 -12.06
CA GLU A 369 -10.16 -16.51 -12.50
C GLU A 369 -10.30 -17.83 -13.28
N SER A 370 -9.40 -18.11 -14.22
CA SER A 370 -9.40 -19.37 -14.97
C SER A 370 -9.06 -20.60 -14.10
N LEU A 371 -8.25 -20.44 -13.04
CA LEU A 371 -7.94 -21.53 -12.12
C LEU A 371 -9.16 -21.93 -11.28
N THR A 372 -10.03 -20.98 -10.93
CA THR A 372 -11.26 -21.29 -10.19
C THR A 372 -12.28 -22.12 -11.00
N GLU A 373 -12.16 -22.14 -12.33
CA GLU A 373 -13.02 -22.93 -13.23
C GLU A 373 -12.55 -24.38 -13.38
N LYS A 374 -11.29 -24.65 -13.03
CA LYS A 374 -10.75 -26.00 -13.08
C LYS A 374 -11.33 -26.82 -11.93
N LYS A 375 -11.46 -28.13 -12.18
CA LYS A 375 -11.81 -29.08 -11.12
C LYS A 375 -10.68 -29.16 -10.09
N ILE A 376 -10.98 -28.74 -8.87
CA ILE A 376 -10.07 -28.75 -7.73
C ILE A 376 -10.59 -29.80 -6.74
N ASP A 377 -9.77 -30.81 -6.45
CA ASP A 377 -10.19 -31.91 -5.58
C ASP A 377 -10.19 -31.50 -4.10
N ASN A 378 -9.32 -30.56 -3.70
CA ASN A 378 -9.23 -30.08 -2.33
C ASN A 378 -10.16 -28.86 -2.08
N PRO A 379 -11.21 -28.98 -1.24
CA PRO A 379 -12.16 -27.89 -0.99
C PRO A 379 -11.52 -26.69 -0.29
N LYS A 380 -10.50 -26.89 0.55
CA LYS A 380 -9.78 -25.79 1.22
C LYS A 380 -9.02 -24.93 0.22
N LEU A 381 -8.44 -25.55 -0.80
CA LEU A 381 -7.73 -24.84 -1.87
C LEU A 381 -8.71 -24.03 -2.73
N LYS A 382 -9.87 -24.62 -3.04
CA LYS A 382 -10.95 -23.93 -3.76
C LYS A 382 -11.40 -22.68 -2.99
N GLU A 383 -11.64 -22.79 -1.68
CA GLU A 383 -11.99 -21.63 -0.85
C GLU A 383 -10.91 -20.56 -0.87
N THR A 384 -9.63 -20.92 -0.66
CA THR A 384 -8.53 -19.94 -0.72
C THR A 384 -8.45 -19.25 -2.09
N LEU A 385 -8.60 -19.99 -3.20
CA LEU A 385 -8.63 -19.42 -4.55
C LEU A 385 -9.78 -18.43 -4.76
N VAL A 386 -10.99 -18.77 -4.32
CA VAL A 386 -12.15 -17.89 -4.44
C VAL A 386 -11.99 -16.63 -3.59
N LEU A 387 -11.49 -16.75 -2.36
CA LEU A 387 -11.21 -15.62 -1.47
C LEU A 387 -10.13 -14.69 -2.05
N THR A 388 -9.10 -15.24 -2.68
CA THR A 388 -8.04 -14.46 -3.31
C THR A 388 -8.49 -13.76 -4.59
N LEU A 389 -9.30 -14.42 -5.42
CA LEU A 389 -9.92 -13.80 -6.60
C LEU A 389 -10.73 -12.55 -6.19
N ALA A 390 -11.57 -12.68 -5.16
CA ALA A 390 -12.38 -11.56 -4.67
C ALA A 390 -11.52 -10.42 -4.10
N ALA A 391 -10.49 -10.75 -3.31
CA ALA A 391 -9.56 -9.76 -2.76
C ALA A 391 -8.78 -9.02 -3.87
N MET A 392 -8.31 -9.74 -4.89
CA MET A 392 -7.62 -9.13 -6.03
C MET A 392 -8.53 -8.23 -6.85
N ALA A 393 -9.79 -8.64 -7.08
CA ALA A 393 -10.75 -7.83 -7.82
C ALA A 393 -11.05 -6.49 -7.11
N ASN A 394 -11.24 -6.52 -5.79
CA ASN A 394 -11.40 -5.31 -4.97
C ASN A 394 -10.17 -4.39 -5.07
N ARG A 395 -8.96 -4.93 -4.89
CA ARG A 395 -7.73 -4.14 -4.95
C ARG A 395 -7.45 -3.59 -6.35
N TYR A 396 -7.81 -4.32 -7.39
CA TYR A 396 -7.72 -3.86 -8.77
C TYR A 396 -8.66 -2.66 -9.02
N ASP A 397 -9.88 -2.70 -8.51
CA ASP A 397 -10.85 -1.62 -8.62
C ASP A 397 -10.40 -0.33 -7.89
N LYS A 398 -9.78 -0.49 -6.70
CA LYS A 398 -9.26 0.62 -5.89
C LYS A 398 -8.04 1.35 -6.47
N ASN A 399 -7.29 0.75 -7.40
CA ASN A 399 -6.08 1.37 -7.99
C ASN A 399 -6.41 2.38 -9.11
N GLU A 400 -5.44 3.11 -9.65
CA GLU A 400 -5.52 4.02 -10.83
C GLU A 400 -5.84 3.32 -12.20
N GLY A 401 -6.91 3.56 -12.99
CA GLY A 401 -7.09 2.87 -14.31
C GLY A 401 -8.50 2.84 -14.96
N GLY A 402 -8.59 2.53 -16.26
CA GLY A 402 -9.81 2.71 -17.09
C GLY A 402 -10.76 1.51 -17.30
N ASP A 403 -10.31 0.26 -17.14
CA ASP A 403 -11.13 -0.96 -17.42
C ASP A 403 -11.67 -1.66 -16.15
N LYS A 404 -11.62 -0.98 -15.00
CA LYS A 404 -11.86 -1.52 -13.65
C LYS A 404 -13.23 -2.16 -13.46
N HIS A 405 -14.27 -1.41 -13.79
CA HIS A 405 -15.64 -1.82 -13.49
C HIS A 405 -16.05 -3.05 -14.29
N LYS A 406 -15.54 -3.23 -15.52
CA LYS A 406 -15.83 -4.41 -16.34
C LYS A 406 -15.28 -5.68 -15.71
N VAL A 407 -14.04 -5.64 -15.22
CA VAL A 407 -13.39 -6.78 -14.57
C VAL A 407 -14.09 -7.10 -13.25
N LEU A 408 -14.39 -6.08 -12.45
CA LEU A 408 -15.13 -6.25 -11.20
C LEU A 408 -16.52 -6.86 -11.45
N HIS A 409 -17.28 -6.35 -12.41
CA HIS A 409 -18.59 -6.88 -12.76
C HIS A 409 -18.52 -8.32 -13.29
N SER A 410 -17.50 -8.66 -14.08
CA SER A 410 -17.23 -10.04 -14.52
C SER A 410 -17.08 -10.98 -13.33
N VAL A 411 -16.20 -10.64 -12.39
CA VAL A 411 -15.94 -11.45 -11.19
C VAL A 411 -17.18 -11.52 -10.30
N LEU A 412 -17.87 -10.40 -10.07
CA LEU A 412 -19.08 -10.34 -9.26
C LEU A 412 -20.18 -11.23 -9.84
N SER A 413 -20.47 -11.10 -11.13
CA SER A 413 -21.52 -11.92 -11.80
C SER A 413 -21.20 -13.42 -11.74
N LYS A 414 -19.91 -13.78 -11.78
CA LYS A 414 -19.46 -15.16 -11.60
C LYS A 414 -19.70 -15.65 -10.18
N LEU A 415 -19.26 -14.90 -9.16
CA LEU A 415 -19.46 -15.27 -7.76
C LEU A 415 -20.96 -15.37 -7.40
N GLU A 416 -21.80 -14.49 -7.94
CA GLU A 416 -23.25 -14.55 -7.72
C GLU A 416 -23.90 -15.76 -8.40
N ARG A 417 -23.44 -16.13 -9.59
CA ARG A 417 -23.92 -17.34 -10.28
C ARG A 417 -23.57 -18.58 -9.48
N GLU A 418 -22.31 -18.71 -9.09
CA GLU A 418 -21.81 -19.85 -8.33
C GLU A 418 -22.45 -19.96 -6.94
N LEU A 419 -22.79 -18.83 -6.30
CA LEU A 419 -23.55 -18.83 -5.06
C LEU A 419 -24.97 -19.38 -5.25
N LYS A 420 -25.64 -19.03 -6.37
CA LYS A 420 -26.99 -19.52 -6.69
C LYS A 420 -26.99 -21.01 -7.05
N ASP A 421 -25.90 -21.49 -7.65
CA ASP A 421 -25.72 -22.88 -8.04
C ASP A 421 -25.32 -23.78 -6.85
N CYS A 422 -25.04 -23.22 -5.67
CA CYS A 422 -24.79 -24.01 -4.47
C CYS A 422 -26.02 -24.84 -4.09
N PRO A 423 -25.84 -26.10 -3.66
CA PRO A 423 -26.94 -26.89 -3.12
C PRO A 423 -27.47 -26.24 -1.84
N SER A 424 -28.77 -25.94 -1.81
CA SER A 424 -29.43 -25.39 -0.62
C SER A 424 -29.65 -26.49 0.43
N ASN A 425 -28.62 -26.81 1.19
CA ASN A 425 -28.66 -27.76 2.29
C ASN A 425 -28.43 -27.03 3.62
N GLU A 426 -29.43 -27.03 4.50
CA GLU A 426 -29.31 -26.39 5.82
C GLU A 426 -28.25 -27.06 6.72
N GLU A 427 -28.01 -28.36 6.52
CA GLU A 427 -27.03 -29.15 7.28
C GLU A 427 -25.58 -28.85 6.89
N ASP A 428 -25.31 -28.63 5.59
CA ASP A 428 -23.97 -28.29 5.07
C ASP A 428 -23.98 -27.00 4.23
N PRO A 429 -23.96 -25.82 4.87
CA PRO A 429 -23.88 -24.54 4.18
C PRO A 429 -22.46 -24.18 3.70
N SER A 430 -21.51 -25.12 3.66
CA SER A 430 -20.10 -24.83 3.36
C SER A 430 -19.88 -24.13 2.01
N CYS A 431 -20.65 -24.52 0.98
CA CYS A 431 -20.62 -23.89 -0.35
C CYS A 431 -21.03 -22.40 -0.29
N GLU A 432 -22.16 -22.10 0.34
CA GLU A 432 -22.66 -20.72 0.46
C GLU A 432 -21.73 -19.87 1.33
N LEU A 433 -21.22 -20.42 2.44
CA LEU A 433 -20.31 -19.73 3.35
C LEU A 433 -19.01 -19.28 2.67
N MET A 434 -18.44 -20.12 1.80
CA MET A 434 -17.25 -19.78 1.01
C MET A 434 -17.49 -18.51 0.16
N TYR A 435 -18.59 -18.45 -0.58
CA TYR A 435 -18.90 -17.31 -1.44
C TYR A 435 -19.32 -16.06 -0.65
N LEU A 436 -20.03 -16.21 0.48
CA LEU A 436 -20.33 -15.08 1.38
C LEU A 436 -19.05 -14.45 1.98
N ARG A 437 -18.06 -15.28 2.34
CA ARG A 437 -16.73 -14.78 2.75
C ARG A 437 -15.99 -14.13 1.58
N ALA A 438 -16.16 -14.64 0.36
CA ALA A 438 -15.61 -14.00 -0.83
C ALA A 438 -16.20 -12.61 -1.06
N PHE A 439 -17.52 -12.43 -0.87
CA PHE A 439 -18.15 -11.10 -0.95
C PHE A 439 -17.62 -10.13 0.12
N LYS A 440 -17.28 -10.61 1.32
CA LYS A 440 -16.58 -9.80 2.33
C LYS A 440 -15.24 -9.27 1.81
N ASN A 441 -14.46 -10.10 1.10
CA ASN A 441 -13.20 -9.68 0.48
C ASN A 441 -13.39 -8.76 -0.74
N LEU A 442 -14.44 -8.99 -1.52
CA LEU A 442 -14.81 -8.15 -2.67
C LEU A 442 -15.17 -6.73 -2.23
N ASN A 443 -15.82 -6.60 -1.07
CA ASN A 443 -16.09 -5.35 -0.36
C ASN A 443 -16.61 -4.23 -1.28
N HIS A 444 -17.66 -4.52 -2.06
CA HIS A 444 -18.24 -3.58 -3.03
C HIS A 444 -19.75 -3.43 -2.84
N GLU A 445 -20.27 -2.22 -3.07
CA GLU A 445 -21.67 -1.85 -2.85
C GLU A 445 -22.65 -2.70 -3.65
N SER A 446 -22.29 -3.09 -4.88
CA SER A 446 -23.13 -3.93 -5.74
C SER A 446 -23.45 -5.31 -5.14
N THR A 447 -22.73 -5.76 -4.11
CA THR A 447 -23.00 -7.02 -3.42
C THR A 447 -24.14 -6.92 -2.40
N LEU A 448 -24.53 -5.70 -1.99
CA LEU A 448 -25.54 -5.46 -0.96
C LEU A 448 -26.88 -6.16 -1.21
N PRO A 449 -27.48 -6.14 -2.42
CA PRO A 449 -28.76 -6.80 -2.65
C PRO A 449 -28.69 -8.30 -2.37
N THR A 450 -27.61 -8.94 -2.84
CA THR A 450 -27.36 -10.37 -2.61
C THR A 450 -27.11 -10.65 -1.14
N LEU A 451 -26.25 -9.87 -0.47
CA LEU A 451 -25.96 -10.03 0.95
C LEU A 451 -27.21 -9.84 1.84
N LEU A 452 -28.04 -8.84 1.55
CA LEU A 452 -29.25 -8.57 2.33
C LEU A 452 -30.29 -9.70 2.19
N LYS A 453 -30.39 -10.33 1.01
CA LYS A 453 -31.23 -11.52 0.80
C LYS A 453 -30.81 -12.64 1.75
N TYR A 454 -29.54 -13.03 1.73
CA TYR A 454 -29.04 -14.11 2.60
C TYR A 454 -29.04 -13.73 4.09
N ALA A 455 -28.87 -12.44 4.43
CA ALA A 455 -29.00 -11.98 5.81
C ALA A 455 -30.42 -12.16 6.36
N LEU A 456 -31.44 -11.83 5.56
CA LEU A 456 -32.85 -11.88 5.98
C LEU A 456 -33.47 -13.27 5.87
N GLU A 457 -33.16 -14.02 4.81
CA GLU A 457 -33.84 -15.28 4.45
C GLU A 457 -32.98 -16.53 4.69
N GLY A 458 -31.65 -16.41 4.74
CA GLY A 458 -30.74 -17.57 4.83
C GLY A 458 -30.80 -18.33 6.16
N SER A 459 -30.11 -19.47 6.25
CA SER A 459 -29.94 -20.25 7.49
C SER A 459 -29.22 -19.43 8.58
N LYS A 460 -29.21 -19.91 9.84
CA LYS A 460 -28.54 -19.21 10.96
C LYS A 460 -27.08 -18.86 10.60
N LYS A 461 -26.31 -19.83 10.08
CA LYS A 461 -24.89 -19.65 9.72
C LYS A 461 -24.68 -18.71 8.53
N THR A 462 -25.52 -18.80 7.50
CA THR A 462 -25.38 -17.97 6.29
C THR A 462 -25.85 -16.54 6.53
N SER A 463 -26.87 -16.35 7.37
CA SER A 463 -27.28 -15.04 7.88
C SER A 463 -26.14 -14.34 8.63
N VAL A 464 -25.44 -15.03 9.53
CA VAL A 464 -24.26 -14.48 10.23
C VAL A 464 -23.14 -14.13 9.25
N ALA A 465 -22.83 -15.00 8.29
CA ALA A 465 -21.78 -14.74 7.30
C ALA A 465 -22.11 -13.54 6.39
N ALA A 466 -23.37 -13.41 5.96
CA ALA A 466 -23.85 -12.28 5.18
C ALA A 466 -23.76 -10.98 6.00
N MET A 467 -24.16 -11.00 7.27
CA MET A 467 -24.04 -9.85 8.17
C MET A 467 -22.57 -9.46 8.44
N LYS A 468 -21.65 -10.42 8.54
CA LYS A 468 -20.20 -10.15 8.61
C LYS A 468 -19.69 -9.47 7.34
N ALA A 469 -20.19 -9.86 6.18
CA ALA A 469 -19.83 -9.24 4.91
C ALA A 469 -20.37 -7.80 4.80
N ILE A 470 -21.61 -7.57 5.22
CA ILE A 470 -22.20 -6.21 5.25
C ILE A 470 -21.44 -5.29 6.22
N ARG A 471 -21.08 -5.79 7.42
CA ARG A 471 -20.30 -5.02 8.40
C ARG A 471 -18.89 -4.67 7.91
N ALA A 472 -18.33 -5.43 6.96
CA ALA A 472 -17.00 -5.12 6.41
C ALA A 472 -17.01 -3.96 5.40
N LEU A 473 -18.19 -3.54 4.92
CA LEU A 473 -18.33 -2.35 4.08
C LEU A 473 -18.08 -1.08 4.91
N PRO A 474 -17.52 -0.01 4.30
CA PRO A 474 -17.40 1.28 4.98
C PRO A 474 -18.75 1.79 5.49
N ALA A 475 -18.75 2.47 6.63
CA ALA A 475 -19.98 3.00 7.25
C ALA A 475 -20.80 3.92 6.31
N ASP A 476 -20.12 4.62 5.38
CA ASP A 476 -20.75 5.45 4.33
C ASP A 476 -21.67 4.65 3.39
N LYS A 477 -21.52 3.32 3.33
CA LYS A 477 -22.29 2.43 2.46
C LYS A 477 -23.49 1.81 3.16
N TRP A 478 -23.65 2.01 4.47
CA TRP A 478 -24.81 1.52 5.22
C TRP A 478 -26.01 2.46 5.05
N THR A 479 -26.57 2.45 3.83
CA THR A 479 -27.74 3.24 3.45
C THR A 479 -29.00 2.84 4.24
N GLY A 480 -30.08 3.63 4.13
CA GLY A 480 -31.33 3.39 4.86
C GLY A 480 -31.93 1.99 4.66
N ILE A 481 -31.68 1.33 3.51
CA ILE A 481 -32.12 -0.05 3.27
C ILE A 481 -31.36 -1.02 4.20
N VAL A 482 -30.03 -0.86 4.30
CA VAL A 482 -29.18 -1.67 5.19
C VAL A 482 -29.60 -1.46 6.65
N GLN A 483 -29.83 -0.21 7.04
CA GLN A 483 -30.27 0.13 8.40
C GLN A 483 -31.65 -0.46 8.73
N LYS A 484 -32.61 -0.41 7.81
CA LYS A 484 -33.93 -1.05 7.98
C LYS A 484 -33.81 -2.57 8.12
N SER A 485 -32.98 -3.22 7.31
CA SER A 485 -32.74 -4.66 7.42
C SER A 485 -32.03 -5.03 8.73
N ALA A 486 -31.03 -4.26 9.16
CA ALA A 486 -30.37 -4.44 10.45
C ALA A 486 -31.36 -4.27 11.62
N THR A 487 -32.27 -3.29 11.53
CA THR A 487 -33.35 -3.10 12.50
C THR A 487 -34.26 -4.33 12.58
N LYS A 488 -34.68 -4.88 11.43
CA LYS A 488 -35.49 -6.10 11.38
C LYS A 488 -34.77 -7.29 12.04
N ILE A 489 -33.47 -7.45 11.79
CA ILE A 489 -32.69 -8.55 12.36
C ILE A 489 -32.52 -8.38 13.88
N TYR A 490 -32.12 -7.19 14.33
CA TYR A 490 -31.86 -6.91 15.74
C TYR A 490 -33.10 -7.13 16.62
N PHE A 491 -34.23 -6.54 16.20
CA PHE A 491 -35.52 -6.62 16.90
C PHE A 491 -36.32 -7.88 16.54
N GLN A 492 -35.77 -8.79 15.74
CA GLN A 492 -36.41 -10.04 15.32
C GLN A 492 -37.80 -9.84 14.69
N LEU A 493 -37.93 -8.79 13.86
CA LEU A 493 -39.18 -8.47 13.16
C LEU A 493 -39.38 -9.45 11.99
N GLY A 494 -40.24 -10.45 12.19
CA GLY A 494 -40.65 -11.42 11.18
C GLY A 494 -40.22 -12.86 11.50
N ARG A 495 -38.96 -13.07 11.88
CA ARG A 495 -38.44 -14.38 12.34
C ARG A 495 -37.42 -14.22 13.45
N ARG A 496 -37.12 -15.33 14.14
CA ARG A 496 -35.98 -15.40 15.07
C ARG A 496 -34.67 -15.47 14.29
N TYR A 497 -33.68 -14.71 14.77
CA TYR A 497 -32.31 -14.67 14.23
C TYR A 497 -31.32 -15.13 15.29
N ASP A 498 -30.18 -15.67 14.84
CA ASP A 498 -29.05 -16.02 15.70
C ASP A 498 -28.52 -14.78 16.46
N SER A 499 -28.06 -14.98 17.71
CA SER A 499 -27.50 -13.90 18.53
C SER A 499 -26.37 -13.15 17.82
N SER A 500 -25.51 -13.84 17.08
CA SER A 500 -24.36 -13.24 16.41
C SER A 500 -24.80 -12.37 15.23
N ALA A 501 -25.89 -12.74 14.55
CA ALA A 501 -26.48 -11.93 13.49
C ALA A 501 -27.11 -10.66 14.07
N ARG A 502 -27.74 -10.76 15.25
CA ARG A 502 -28.32 -9.63 15.98
C ARG A 502 -27.26 -8.65 16.47
N THR A 503 -26.17 -9.13 17.06
CA THR A 503 -25.07 -8.28 17.53
C THR A 503 -24.33 -7.61 16.37
N LEU A 504 -24.16 -8.29 15.23
CA LEU A 504 -23.66 -7.66 14.00
C LEU A 504 -24.59 -6.58 13.44
N ALA A 505 -25.90 -6.85 13.45
CA ALA A 505 -26.89 -5.86 13.06
C ALA A 505 -26.82 -4.63 13.96
N LEU A 506 -26.65 -4.86 15.26
CA LEU A 506 -26.48 -3.79 16.23
C LEU A 506 -25.22 -2.96 15.97
N ASP A 507 -24.08 -3.58 15.66
CA ASP A 507 -22.87 -2.83 15.31
C ASP A 507 -23.10 -1.89 14.12
N ILE A 508 -23.78 -2.36 13.07
CA ILE A 508 -24.14 -1.55 11.91
C ILE A 508 -25.05 -0.37 12.31
N LEU A 509 -26.00 -0.59 13.22
CA LEU A 509 -26.90 0.47 13.68
C LEU A 509 -26.18 1.53 14.53
N LEU A 510 -25.22 1.11 15.36
CA LEU A 510 -24.47 1.99 16.26
C LEU A 510 -23.34 2.75 15.55
N GLU A 511 -22.62 2.11 14.64
CA GLU A 511 -21.46 2.69 13.94
C GLU A 511 -21.86 3.43 12.65
N SER A 512 -23.14 3.47 12.30
CA SER A 512 -23.61 4.26 11.15
C SER A 512 -23.35 5.75 11.35
N ARG A 513 -22.96 6.45 10.28
CA ARG A 513 -22.54 7.88 10.32
C ARG A 513 -23.63 8.83 10.85
N GLU A 514 -24.89 8.43 10.74
CA GLU A 514 -26.07 9.15 11.21
C GLU A 514 -26.75 8.34 12.33
N LEU A 515 -26.13 8.29 13.51
CA LEU A 515 -26.81 7.77 14.69
C LEU A 515 -27.85 8.81 15.15
N ASP A 516 -29.10 8.55 14.78
CA ASP A 516 -30.24 9.38 15.17
C ASP A 516 -30.70 9.08 16.60
N ASP A 517 -31.12 10.11 17.33
CA ASP A 517 -31.60 10.02 18.71
C ASP A 517 -32.84 9.11 18.82
N GLU A 518 -33.73 9.10 17.82
CA GLU A 518 -34.89 8.19 17.83
C GLU A 518 -34.46 6.73 17.71
N ARG A 519 -33.44 6.43 16.91
CA ARG A 519 -32.88 5.07 16.81
C ARG A 519 -32.21 4.66 18.11
N LEU A 520 -31.40 5.55 18.69
CA LEU A 520 -30.74 5.32 19.97
C LEU A 520 -31.77 5.09 21.08
N LYS A 521 -32.86 5.87 21.10
CA LYS A 521 -34.01 5.67 22.01
C LYS A 521 -34.65 4.29 21.85
N HIS A 522 -34.91 3.83 20.63
CA HIS A 522 -35.43 2.47 20.40
C HIS A 522 -34.47 1.38 20.89
N LEU A 523 -33.17 1.56 20.71
CA LEU A 523 -32.15 0.65 21.24
C LEU A 523 -32.15 0.66 22.78
N LEU A 524 -32.21 1.83 23.42
CA LEU A 524 -32.29 1.95 24.87
C LEU A 524 -33.56 1.30 25.44
N ILE A 525 -34.72 1.45 24.77
CA ILE A 525 -35.97 0.77 25.14
C ILE A 525 -35.80 -0.76 25.05
N SER A 526 -35.00 -1.27 24.12
CA SER A 526 -34.75 -2.71 24.02
C SER A 526 -34.07 -3.30 25.27
N LEU A 527 -33.35 -2.49 26.06
CA LEU A 527 -32.75 -2.94 27.32
C LEU A 527 -33.80 -3.32 28.37
N THR A 528 -35.01 -2.75 28.29
CA THR A 528 -36.14 -3.07 29.18
C THR A 528 -36.99 -4.24 28.67
N SER A 529 -36.67 -4.81 27.50
CA SER A 529 -37.44 -5.91 26.92
C SER A 529 -37.17 -7.24 27.64
N ASN A 530 -38.18 -8.11 27.65
CA ASN A 530 -38.10 -9.48 28.16
C ASN A 530 -37.53 -10.43 27.10
N ASP A 531 -36.41 -10.05 26.48
CA ASP A 531 -35.67 -10.93 25.56
C ASP A 531 -35.04 -12.09 26.34
N SER A 532 -35.25 -13.32 25.85
CA SER A 532 -34.67 -14.53 26.44
C SER A 532 -33.15 -14.55 26.31
N VAL A 533 -32.60 -13.93 25.26
CA VAL A 533 -31.15 -13.86 25.01
C VAL A 533 -30.58 -12.60 25.66
N TYR A 534 -30.40 -12.65 26.98
CA TYR A 534 -29.90 -11.51 27.78
C TYR A 534 -28.50 -11.02 27.37
N GLU A 535 -27.66 -11.89 26.79
CA GLU A 535 -26.32 -11.54 26.31
C GLU A 535 -26.34 -10.48 25.20
N VAL A 536 -27.40 -10.42 24.37
CA VAL A 536 -27.54 -9.39 23.34
C VAL A 536 -27.78 -8.01 23.96
N LYS A 537 -28.50 -7.94 25.10
CA LYS A 537 -28.70 -6.69 25.85
C LYS A 537 -27.43 -6.24 26.56
N GLN A 538 -26.71 -7.19 27.16
CA GLN A 538 -25.39 -6.90 27.74
C GLN A 538 -24.43 -6.39 26.67
N TYR A 539 -24.41 -7.02 25.50
CA TYR A 539 -23.60 -6.58 24.37
C TYR A 539 -23.92 -5.14 23.95
N LEU A 540 -25.21 -4.77 23.85
CA LEU A 540 -25.63 -3.40 23.58
C LEU A 540 -25.07 -2.41 24.59
N LEU A 541 -25.23 -2.70 25.88
CA LEU A 541 -24.73 -1.83 26.94
C LEU A 541 -23.22 -1.64 26.85
N GLN A 542 -22.46 -2.72 26.64
CA GLN A 542 -21.01 -2.65 26.54
C GLN A 542 -20.54 -1.86 25.31
N ARG A 543 -21.23 -2.02 24.17
CA ARG A 543 -20.92 -1.25 22.96
C ARG A 543 -21.24 0.23 23.12
N LEU A 544 -22.34 0.58 23.78
CA LEU A 544 -22.66 1.97 24.11
C LEU A 544 -21.61 2.60 25.02
N ASN A 545 -21.17 1.88 26.07
CA ASN A 545 -20.10 2.36 26.96
C ASN A 545 -18.80 2.58 26.18
N GLN A 546 -18.42 1.61 25.36
CA GLN A 546 -17.21 1.70 24.54
C GLN A 546 -17.24 2.88 23.55
N LEU A 547 -18.37 3.08 22.86
CA LEU A 547 -18.53 4.20 21.94
C LEU A 547 -18.57 5.54 22.67
N SER A 548 -19.20 5.60 23.85
CA SER A 548 -19.25 6.79 24.70
C SER A 548 -17.87 7.19 25.24
N ASP A 549 -16.98 6.22 25.48
CA ASP A 549 -15.60 6.48 25.86
C ASP A 549 -14.77 7.07 24.70
N SER A 550 -15.09 6.68 23.47
CA SER A 550 -14.36 7.10 22.26
C SER A 550 -14.91 8.41 21.67
N TYR A 551 -16.23 8.64 21.77
CA TYR A 551 -16.94 9.74 21.13
C TYR A 551 -17.80 10.51 22.15
N PRO A 552 -17.36 11.73 22.56
CA PRO A 552 -18.09 12.55 23.52
C PRO A 552 -19.52 12.91 23.11
N THR A 553 -19.78 13.10 21.82
CA THR A 553 -21.12 13.44 21.29
C THR A 553 -22.12 12.31 21.56
N ILE A 554 -21.71 11.06 21.37
CA ILE A 554 -22.56 9.89 21.65
C ILE A 554 -22.86 9.81 23.15
N LYS A 555 -21.85 10.08 23.98
CA LYS A 555 -22.01 10.08 25.45
C LYS A 555 -23.07 11.09 25.90
N GLU A 556 -23.04 12.31 25.36
CA GLU A 556 -24.02 13.35 25.68
C GLU A 556 -25.45 12.94 25.27
N SER A 557 -25.64 12.40 24.07
CA SER A 557 -26.94 11.87 23.61
C SER A 557 -27.44 10.72 24.49
N VAL A 558 -26.57 9.77 24.82
CA VAL A 558 -26.92 8.63 25.70
C VAL A 558 -27.34 9.14 27.09
N ASP A 559 -26.54 10.01 27.71
CA ASP A 559 -26.84 10.57 29.04
C ASP A 559 -28.16 11.37 29.04
N TYR A 560 -28.42 12.13 27.98
CA TYR A 560 -29.66 12.88 27.80
C TYR A 560 -30.88 11.94 27.67
N LEU A 561 -30.79 10.92 26.83
CA LEU A 561 -31.89 9.97 26.62
C LEU A 561 -32.14 9.10 27.86
N LEU A 562 -31.09 8.67 28.56
CA LEU A 562 -31.22 7.91 29.81
C LEU A 562 -31.96 8.71 30.89
N LYS A 563 -31.72 10.03 30.98
CA LYS A 563 -32.48 10.92 31.87
C LYS A 563 -33.91 11.11 31.41
N THR A 564 -34.13 11.37 30.13
CA THR A 564 -35.46 11.65 29.55
C THR A 564 -36.39 10.45 29.64
N LEU A 565 -35.87 9.24 29.41
CA LEU A 565 -36.61 7.98 29.49
C LEU A 565 -36.72 7.44 30.93
N GLY A 566 -36.00 8.02 31.88
CA GLY A 566 -35.96 7.53 33.26
C GLY A 566 -35.23 6.18 33.43
N PHE A 567 -34.33 5.83 32.51
CA PHE A 567 -33.60 4.55 32.50
C PHE A 567 -32.28 4.59 33.29
N ASN A 568 -31.94 5.72 33.91
CA ASN A 568 -30.76 5.85 34.75
C ASN A 568 -30.97 5.21 36.14
N HIS A 569 -31.16 3.89 36.17
CA HIS A 569 -31.21 3.10 37.40
C HIS A 569 -30.63 1.70 37.14
N TYR A 570 -30.21 1.04 38.23
CA TYR A 570 -29.57 -0.28 38.18
C TYR A 570 -30.46 -1.35 37.52
N GLY A 571 -31.79 -1.22 37.54
CA GLY A 571 -32.70 -2.17 36.91
C GLY A 571 -32.56 -2.27 35.38
N VAL A 572 -32.14 -1.19 34.71
CA VAL A 572 -31.90 -1.18 33.25
C VAL A 572 -30.42 -1.25 32.93
N LEU A 573 -29.56 -0.59 33.73
CA LEU A 573 -28.14 -0.52 33.46
C LEU A 573 -27.34 -1.73 33.99
N ALA A 574 -27.86 -2.50 34.94
CA ALA A 574 -27.22 -3.74 35.40
C ALA A 574 -27.80 -4.95 34.65
N GLN A 575 -27.44 -5.08 33.37
CA GLN A 575 -27.85 -6.23 32.56
C GLN A 575 -27.13 -7.51 33.02
N ARG A 576 -27.86 -8.63 32.99
CA ARG A 576 -27.26 -9.97 33.13
C ARG A 576 -26.45 -10.27 31.87
N GLY A 577 -25.27 -10.86 32.02
CA GLY A 577 -24.45 -11.35 30.92
C GLY A 577 -22.98 -11.07 31.10
N LEU A 578 -22.16 -11.78 30.34
CA LEU A 578 -20.70 -11.68 30.37
C LEU A 578 -20.11 -11.12 29.09
N SER A 579 -20.92 -10.86 28.06
CA SER A 579 -20.45 -10.19 26.84
C SER A 579 -19.73 -8.88 27.18
N THR A 580 -18.61 -8.61 26.51
CA THR A 580 -17.75 -7.45 26.77
C THR A 580 -17.32 -6.76 25.49
N ALA A 581 -17.12 -5.44 25.57
CA ALA A 581 -16.57 -4.65 24.48
C ALA A 581 -15.63 -3.59 25.06
N LEU A 582 -14.38 -3.59 24.61
CA LEU A 582 -13.31 -2.77 25.16
C LEU A 582 -12.47 -2.13 24.06
N SER A 583 -12.22 -0.82 24.18
CA SER A 583 -11.23 -0.11 23.37
C SER A 583 -10.11 0.40 24.26
N ARG A 584 -8.85 0.16 23.88
CA ARG A 584 -7.68 0.67 24.58
C ARG A 584 -6.68 1.25 23.59
N SER A 585 -6.29 2.51 23.77
CA SER A 585 -5.20 3.08 22.99
C SER A 585 -3.85 2.54 23.46
N PHE A 586 -3.00 2.10 22.52
CA PHE A 586 -1.60 1.72 22.78
C PHE A 586 -0.60 2.71 22.16
N MET A 587 -1.07 3.59 21.27
CA MET A 587 -0.25 4.60 20.62
C MET A 587 -1.07 5.88 20.43
N THR A 588 -0.53 7.00 20.89
CA THR A 588 -1.08 8.34 20.65
C THR A 588 0.00 9.20 20.00
N HIS A 589 -0.29 9.73 18.81
CA HIS A 589 0.61 10.65 18.11
C HIS A 589 -0.23 11.73 17.42
N PRO A 590 0.27 12.98 17.28
CA PRO A 590 -0.47 14.07 16.63
C PRO A 590 -1.13 13.77 15.27
N ASN A 591 -0.62 12.77 14.54
CA ASN A 591 -1.11 12.42 13.20
C ASN A 591 -1.77 11.03 13.15
N THR A 592 -1.46 10.15 14.11
CA THR A 592 -1.88 8.75 14.04
C THR A 592 -2.08 8.19 15.45
N ASN A 593 -3.23 7.60 15.68
CA ASN A 593 -3.52 6.85 16.90
C ASN A 593 -3.56 5.35 16.59
N GLY A 594 -3.20 4.56 17.58
CA GLY A 594 -3.31 3.10 17.55
C GLY A 594 -4.15 2.63 18.72
N SER A 595 -5.17 1.83 18.43
CA SER A 595 -6.10 1.29 19.40
C SER A 595 -6.25 -0.23 19.23
N LEU A 596 -6.39 -0.93 20.35
CA LEU A 596 -6.77 -2.33 20.40
C LEU A 596 -8.25 -2.39 20.76
N LEU A 597 -9.02 -2.95 19.85
CA LEU A 597 -10.44 -3.17 19.99
C LEU A 597 -10.67 -4.65 20.29
N SER A 598 -11.29 -4.97 21.43
CA SER A 598 -11.69 -6.33 21.76
C SER A 598 -13.18 -6.39 22.01
N ILE A 599 -13.86 -7.29 21.31
CA ILE A 599 -15.29 -7.52 21.42
C ILE A 599 -15.48 -9.02 21.67
N GLN A 600 -16.17 -9.40 22.74
CA GLN A 600 -16.43 -10.78 23.10
C GLN A 600 -17.92 -10.98 23.34
N GLU A 601 -18.53 -11.78 22.49
CA GLU A 601 -19.90 -12.27 22.60
C GLU A 601 -19.88 -13.63 23.29
N ILE A 602 -20.61 -13.71 24.41
CA ILE A 602 -20.71 -14.91 25.23
C ILE A 602 -22.12 -15.49 25.07
N SER A 603 -22.22 -16.82 25.14
CA SER A 603 -23.47 -17.56 25.17
C SER A 603 -23.30 -18.78 26.07
N GLY A 604 -24.21 -19.00 27.01
CA GLY A 604 -24.14 -20.14 27.96
C GLY A 604 -22.84 -20.16 28.78
N GLY A 605 -22.28 -19.00 29.12
CA GLY A 605 -21.03 -18.87 29.88
C GLY A 605 -19.75 -19.11 29.08
N ILE A 606 -19.83 -19.38 27.78
CA ILE A 606 -18.67 -19.63 26.90
C ILE A 606 -18.61 -18.57 25.80
N LEU A 607 -17.40 -18.26 25.33
CA LEU A 607 -17.19 -17.43 24.15
C LEU A 607 -17.89 -18.05 22.93
N LYS A 608 -18.95 -17.41 22.42
CA LYS A 608 -19.58 -17.76 21.15
C LYS A 608 -18.80 -17.15 19.98
N ARG A 609 -18.42 -15.87 20.13
CA ARG A 609 -17.62 -15.15 19.14
C ARG A 609 -16.78 -14.07 19.80
N GLY A 610 -15.48 -14.04 19.52
CA GLY A 610 -14.59 -12.97 19.96
C GLY A 610 -13.85 -12.36 18.78
N THR A 611 -13.64 -11.05 18.78
CA THR A 611 -12.78 -10.36 17.83
C THR A 611 -11.79 -9.47 18.58
N VAL A 612 -10.54 -9.47 18.10
CA VAL A 612 -9.49 -8.56 18.53
C VAL A 612 -8.92 -7.89 17.29
N ASP A 613 -9.13 -6.58 17.20
CA ASP A 613 -8.70 -5.75 16.08
C ASP A 613 -7.57 -4.81 16.52
N VAL A 614 -6.52 -4.78 15.71
CA VAL A 614 -5.45 -3.77 15.83
C VAL A 614 -5.76 -2.67 14.84
N VAL A 615 -6.29 -1.56 15.35
CA VAL A 615 -6.75 -0.43 14.55
C VAL A 615 -5.70 0.67 14.56
N VAL A 616 -5.48 1.26 13.38
CA VAL A 616 -4.68 2.45 13.20
C VAL A 616 -5.58 3.52 12.61
N GLU A 617 -5.62 4.66 13.29
CA GLU A 617 -6.51 5.77 12.98
C GLU A 617 -5.67 6.98 12.61
N ASN A 618 -5.98 7.60 11.47
CA ASN A 618 -5.52 8.94 11.11
C ASN A 618 -6.76 9.84 11.07
N SER A 619 -6.58 11.15 11.19
CA SER A 619 -7.61 12.21 11.25
C SER A 619 -8.88 12.03 10.40
N ASN A 620 -8.84 11.29 9.28
CA ASN A 620 -9.98 11.02 8.41
C ASN A 620 -10.25 9.53 8.10
N GLU A 621 -9.40 8.59 8.51
CA GLU A 621 -9.52 7.17 8.11
C GLU A 621 -9.11 6.21 9.25
N THR A 622 -9.93 5.19 9.47
CA THR A 622 -9.68 4.09 10.40
C THR A 622 -9.38 2.81 9.63
N HIS A 623 -8.27 2.15 9.93
CA HIS A 623 -7.84 0.93 9.23
C HIS A 623 -7.50 -0.17 10.23
N SER A 624 -8.10 -1.36 10.06
CA SER A 624 -7.67 -2.56 10.80
C SER A 624 -6.48 -3.21 10.08
N LEU A 625 -5.34 -3.27 10.78
CA LEU A 625 -4.13 -3.94 10.29
C LEU A 625 -4.26 -5.45 10.35
N PHE A 626 -4.77 -5.94 11.46
CA PHE A 626 -4.86 -7.34 11.80
C PHE A 626 -6.07 -7.56 12.71
N SER A 627 -6.94 -8.49 12.31
CA SER A 627 -8.08 -8.92 13.08
C SER A 627 -7.97 -10.41 13.37
N LEU A 628 -8.03 -10.77 14.64
CA LEU A 628 -8.15 -12.14 15.13
C LEU A 628 -9.57 -12.36 15.62
N GLY A 629 -10.31 -13.23 14.93
CA GLY A 629 -11.60 -13.70 15.37
C GLY A 629 -11.52 -15.13 15.89
N LEU A 630 -12.24 -15.42 16.97
CA LEU A 630 -12.50 -16.76 17.48
C LEU A 630 -14.00 -17.00 17.43
N PHE A 631 -14.40 -18.23 17.12
CA PHE A 631 -15.80 -18.65 17.18
C PHE A 631 -15.91 -20.04 17.77
N ALA A 632 -16.96 -20.27 18.53
CA ALA A 632 -17.32 -21.58 19.04
C ALA A 632 -18.84 -21.76 19.09
N GLY A 633 -19.28 -23.01 18.95
CA GLY A 633 -20.69 -23.42 19.03
C GLY A 633 -20.79 -24.82 19.63
N GLY A 634 -21.93 -25.17 20.22
CA GLY A 634 -22.17 -26.50 20.78
C GLY A 634 -21.28 -26.90 21.98
N LEU A 635 -20.66 -25.94 22.68
CA LEU A 635 -19.79 -26.20 23.84
C LEU A 635 -20.46 -25.95 25.18
N SER A 636 -21.64 -25.31 25.22
CA SER A 636 -22.34 -24.90 26.45
C SER A 636 -22.59 -26.09 27.39
N SER A 637 -22.92 -27.25 26.82
CA SER A 637 -23.14 -28.51 27.56
C SER A 637 -21.93 -29.02 28.35
N TYR A 638 -20.71 -28.57 28.03
CA TYR A 638 -19.49 -28.98 28.76
C TYR A 638 -19.16 -28.11 29.97
N ILE A 639 -19.67 -26.87 30.02
CA ILE A 639 -19.29 -25.88 31.03
C ILE A 639 -20.47 -25.50 31.93
N SER A 640 -21.69 -25.53 31.40
CA SER A 640 -22.89 -25.18 32.16
C SER A 640 -23.54 -26.44 32.74
N SER A 641 -23.61 -26.51 34.07
CA SER A 641 -24.34 -27.54 34.83
C SER A 641 -25.76 -27.12 35.22
N ASP A 642 -26.22 -25.95 34.75
CA ASP A 642 -27.57 -25.45 35.08
C ASP A 642 -28.62 -26.05 34.14
N ASP A 643 -29.23 -27.16 34.55
CA ASP A 643 -30.43 -27.79 33.96
C ASP A 643 -31.70 -26.92 34.03
N LYS A 644 -31.59 -25.62 34.38
CA LYS A 644 -32.75 -24.71 34.54
C LYS A 644 -32.96 -23.73 33.39
N THR A 645 -32.17 -23.82 32.32
CA THR A 645 -32.51 -23.18 31.04
C THR A 645 -33.17 -24.13 30.05
N GLU A 646 -33.71 -25.27 30.51
CA GLU A 646 -34.58 -26.17 29.72
C GLU A 646 -36.05 -25.72 29.69
N SER A 647 -36.36 -24.43 29.54
CA SER A 647 -37.72 -24.06 29.17
C SER A 647 -37.73 -22.91 28.18
N THR A 648 -38.11 -23.25 26.93
CA THR A 648 -38.36 -22.40 25.74
C THR A 648 -37.29 -22.36 24.63
N GLU A 649 -36.33 -23.27 24.63
CA GLU A 649 -35.46 -23.55 23.46
C GLU A 649 -35.87 -24.82 22.69
N ASP A 650 -37.16 -25.13 22.59
CA ASP A 650 -37.72 -26.31 21.88
C ASP A 650 -37.41 -26.37 20.35
N ASN A 651 -36.54 -25.51 19.81
CA ASN A 651 -36.14 -25.52 18.41
C ASN A 651 -34.64 -25.19 18.20
N GLU A 652 -33.79 -25.33 19.21
CA GLU A 652 -32.34 -25.38 18.97
C GLU A 652 -31.95 -26.83 18.68
N VAL A 653 -31.83 -27.17 17.39
CA VAL A 653 -31.10 -28.37 16.97
C VAL A 653 -29.76 -28.34 17.69
N GLU A 654 -29.44 -29.37 18.48
CA GLU A 654 -28.17 -29.48 19.21
C GLU A 654 -27.02 -29.17 18.26
N GLU A 655 -26.37 -28.02 18.45
CA GLU A 655 -25.24 -27.64 17.62
C GLU A 655 -24.06 -28.56 17.95
N SER A 656 -23.42 -29.12 16.91
CA SER A 656 -22.22 -29.93 17.12
C SER A 656 -21.08 -29.06 17.65
N ALA A 657 -20.36 -29.59 18.65
CA ALA A 657 -19.20 -28.92 19.24
C ALA A 657 -18.19 -28.54 18.14
N THR A 658 -18.07 -27.23 17.91
CA THR A 658 -17.23 -26.65 16.84
C THR A 658 -16.49 -25.46 17.40
N ALA A 659 -15.20 -25.33 17.08
CA ALA A 659 -14.44 -24.12 17.34
C ALA A 659 -13.43 -23.83 16.24
N GLY A 660 -13.12 -22.54 16.06
CA GLY A 660 -12.12 -22.13 15.10
C GLY A 660 -11.72 -20.67 15.24
N MET A 661 -10.84 -20.28 14.32
CA MET A 661 -10.22 -18.97 14.24
C MET A 661 -10.39 -18.40 12.83
N GLU A 662 -10.79 -17.13 12.75
CA GLU A 662 -10.79 -16.35 11.51
C GLU A 662 -9.73 -15.26 11.59
N LEU A 663 -9.01 -15.04 10.49
CA LEU A 663 -7.96 -14.05 10.41
C LEU A 663 -8.27 -13.09 9.26
N THR A 664 -8.18 -11.79 9.53
CA THR A 664 -8.19 -10.75 8.50
C THR A 664 -6.87 -9.99 8.58
N VAL A 665 -6.13 -9.95 7.47
CA VAL A 665 -4.81 -9.32 7.39
C VAL A 665 -4.86 -8.29 6.27
N LEU A 666 -4.56 -7.02 6.58
CA LEU A 666 -4.62 -5.90 5.62
C LEU A 666 -5.96 -5.83 4.87
N GLY A 667 -7.06 -6.00 5.60
CA GLY A 667 -8.42 -5.97 5.06
C GLY A 667 -8.85 -7.21 4.25
N VAL A 668 -8.01 -8.26 4.18
CA VAL A 668 -8.33 -9.51 3.47
C VAL A 668 -8.55 -10.63 4.46
N GLN A 669 -9.76 -11.20 4.45
CA GLN A 669 -10.08 -12.40 5.20
C GLN A 669 -9.48 -13.61 4.49
N ILE A 670 -8.64 -14.34 5.21
CA ILE A 670 -8.18 -15.67 4.78
C ILE A 670 -9.17 -16.73 5.24
N ARG A 671 -9.05 -17.93 4.66
CA ARG A 671 -9.87 -19.08 5.03
C ARG A 671 -9.81 -19.32 6.55
N PRO A 672 -10.94 -19.50 7.25
CA PRO A 672 -10.93 -19.82 8.66
C PRO A 672 -10.21 -21.13 8.98
N PHE A 673 -9.49 -21.15 10.09
CA PHE A 673 -8.87 -22.35 10.65
C PHE A 673 -9.86 -22.97 11.63
N VAL A 674 -10.45 -24.10 11.25
CA VAL A 674 -11.33 -24.86 12.12
C VAL A 674 -10.48 -25.81 12.94
N PHE A 675 -10.58 -25.72 14.27
CA PHE A 675 -9.84 -26.59 15.19
C PHE A 675 -10.49 -27.97 15.30
N PHE A 676 -11.81 -27.99 15.43
CA PHE A 676 -12.62 -29.21 15.45
C PHE A 676 -14.05 -28.90 15.03
N THR A 677 -14.75 -29.91 14.52
CA THR A 677 -16.16 -29.82 14.05
C THR A 677 -17.11 -30.75 14.80
N SER A 678 -16.57 -31.66 15.61
CA SER A 678 -17.33 -32.61 16.41
C SER A 678 -16.66 -32.89 17.75
N GLN A 679 -17.46 -33.41 18.70
CA GLN A 679 -17.00 -33.81 20.03
C GLN A 679 -15.90 -34.89 19.97
N GLY A 680 -16.02 -35.85 19.04
CA GLY A 680 -15.00 -36.89 18.85
C GLY A 680 -13.64 -36.34 18.41
N GLN A 681 -13.62 -35.33 17.52
CA GLN A 681 -12.39 -34.65 17.13
C GLN A 681 -11.78 -33.85 18.29
N LEU A 682 -12.61 -33.14 19.06
CA LEU A 682 -12.17 -32.41 20.24
C LEU A 682 -11.49 -33.35 21.26
N MET A 683 -12.16 -34.44 21.63
CA MET A 683 -11.60 -35.41 22.57
C MET A 683 -10.33 -36.08 22.01
N GLY A 684 -10.26 -36.31 20.70
CA GLY A 684 -9.03 -36.76 20.03
C GLY A 684 -7.86 -35.79 20.20
N HIS A 685 -8.09 -34.48 20.08
CA HIS A 685 -7.07 -33.45 20.33
C HIS A 685 -6.61 -33.40 21.79
N VAL A 686 -7.55 -33.54 22.73
CA VAL A 686 -7.27 -33.56 24.17
C VAL A 686 -6.43 -34.78 24.53
N TRP A 687 -6.82 -35.99 24.09
CA TRP A 687 -6.11 -37.23 24.39
C TRP A 687 -4.75 -37.33 23.70
N SER A 688 -4.61 -36.78 22.50
CA SER A 688 -3.31 -36.71 21.81
C SER A 688 -2.38 -35.63 22.39
N GLY A 689 -2.85 -34.83 23.34
CA GLY A 689 -2.02 -33.79 23.98
C GLY A 689 -1.58 -32.68 23.04
N THR A 690 -2.27 -32.48 21.91
CA THR A 690 -1.89 -31.52 20.85
C THR A 690 -1.81 -30.07 21.33
N ALA A 691 -2.46 -29.74 22.44
CA ALA A 691 -2.40 -28.41 23.06
C ALA A 691 -1.15 -28.17 23.94
N SER A 692 -0.28 -29.17 24.12
CA SER A 692 0.87 -29.09 25.04
C SER A 692 2.09 -28.39 24.45
N GLU A 693 2.18 -28.31 23.12
CA GLU A 693 3.29 -27.68 22.40
C GLU A 693 2.83 -26.43 21.63
N LYS A 694 3.73 -25.46 21.45
CA LYS A 694 3.42 -24.24 20.70
C LYS A 694 3.31 -24.55 19.20
N THR A 695 2.10 -24.51 18.67
CA THR A 695 1.86 -24.66 17.23
C THR A 695 1.75 -23.29 16.55
N PRO A 696 2.59 -22.96 15.54
CA PRO A 696 2.48 -21.70 14.82
C PRO A 696 1.21 -21.70 13.96
N ALA A 697 0.24 -20.86 14.32
CA ALA A 697 -1.04 -20.79 13.58
C ALA A 697 -0.94 -19.97 12.29
N PHE A 698 -0.08 -18.95 12.25
CA PHE A 698 0.10 -18.08 11.09
C PHE A 698 1.51 -17.47 11.13
N GLN A 699 2.29 -17.69 10.06
CA GLN A 699 3.66 -17.18 9.94
C GLN A 699 3.89 -16.65 8.52
N VAL A 700 4.09 -15.36 8.29
CA VAL A 700 4.15 -14.85 6.91
C VAL A 700 5.06 -13.65 6.77
N LEU A 701 5.71 -13.52 5.62
CA LEU A 701 6.39 -12.30 5.18
C LEU A 701 5.52 -11.56 4.17
N THR A 702 5.05 -10.37 4.52
CA THR A 702 4.13 -9.61 3.67
C THR A 702 4.64 -8.19 3.42
N LEU A 703 4.23 -7.64 2.29
CA LEU A 703 4.54 -6.28 1.91
C LEU A 703 3.38 -5.37 2.30
N LEU A 704 3.60 -4.54 3.32
CA LEU A 704 2.63 -3.59 3.86
C LEU A 704 2.61 -2.28 3.07
N GLN A 705 3.78 -1.68 2.85
CA GLN A 705 3.93 -0.45 2.08
C GLN A 705 4.73 -0.75 0.82
N ASP A 706 4.23 -0.28 -0.32
CA ASP A 706 4.91 -0.41 -1.61
C ASP A 706 4.66 0.86 -2.42
N HIS A 707 5.62 1.78 -2.35
CA HIS A 707 5.58 3.01 -3.13
C HIS A 707 6.88 3.17 -3.90
N THR A 708 6.74 3.45 -5.18
CA THR A 708 7.86 3.83 -6.05
C THR A 708 7.41 4.96 -6.96
N GLN A 709 8.10 6.09 -6.87
CA GLN A 709 7.88 7.26 -7.71
C GLN A 709 9.20 7.73 -8.29
N PHE A 710 9.20 8.01 -9.58
CA PHE A 710 10.31 8.67 -10.25
C PHE A 710 10.00 10.15 -10.40
N ILE A 711 10.91 11.00 -9.95
CA ILE A 711 10.82 12.45 -10.10
C ILE A 711 11.96 12.91 -11.01
N PRO A 712 11.66 13.39 -12.23
CA PRO A 712 12.64 14.09 -13.04
C PRO A 712 12.93 15.45 -12.41
N LEU A 713 14.20 15.67 -12.06
CA LEU A 713 14.69 16.94 -11.52
C LEU A 713 14.92 17.93 -12.66
N GLU A 714 14.82 19.21 -12.36
CA GLU A 714 15.13 20.30 -13.32
C GLU A 714 16.56 20.19 -13.85
N SER A 715 17.46 19.62 -13.06
CA SER A 715 18.84 19.40 -13.46
C SER A 715 19.08 18.28 -14.46
N GLY A 716 18.03 17.62 -14.93
CA GLY A 716 18.14 16.47 -15.83
C GLY A 716 18.41 15.14 -15.11
N PHE A 717 18.61 15.15 -13.79
CA PHE A 717 18.74 13.90 -13.04
C PHE A 717 17.37 13.33 -12.72
N ILE A 718 17.25 12.01 -12.72
CA ILE A 718 16.03 11.32 -12.29
C ILE A 718 16.26 10.79 -10.89
N THR A 719 15.37 11.14 -9.97
CA THR A 719 15.40 10.60 -8.62
C THR A 719 14.33 9.56 -8.43
N GLU A 720 14.73 8.39 -7.93
CA GLU A 720 13.81 7.34 -7.48
C GLU A 720 13.53 7.53 -5.98
N LEU A 721 12.25 7.72 -5.67
CA LEU A 721 11.71 7.66 -4.33
C LEU A 721 11.05 6.31 -4.13
N SER A 722 11.60 5.50 -3.24
CA SER A 722 11.01 4.22 -2.88
C SER A 722 10.80 4.09 -1.37
N LEU A 723 9.60 3.66 -1.00
CA LEU A 723 9.21 3.32 0.37
C LEU A 723 8.65 1.91 0.35
N HIS A 724 9.35 1.01 1.03
CA HIS A 724 8.93 -0.38 1.18
C HIS A 724 8.81 -0.70 2.67
N GLY A 725 7.65 -1.24 3.07
CA GLY A 725 7.38 -1.66 4.43
C GLY A 725 7.14 -3.17 4.45
N GLY A 726 8.08 -3.93 5.00
CA GLY A 726 7.91 -5.37 5.20
C GLY A 726 7.32 -5.65 6.58
N LEU A 727 6.25 -6.44 6.63
CA LEU A 727 5.68 -6.96 7.85
C LEU A 727 6.05 -8.45 7.98
N TYR A 728 6.41 -8.84 9.20
CA TYR A 728 6.69 -10.23 9.55
C TYR A 728 5.78 -10.64 10.72
N LYS A 729 5.31 -11.88 10.70
CA LYS A 729 4.62 -12.49 11.84
C LYS A 729 4.99 -13.96 11.93
#